data_AF-D3HTL7-F1
#
_entry.id   AF-D3HTL7-F1
#
_cell.length_a   1.000
_cell.length_b   1.000
_cell.length_c   1.000
_cell.angle_alpha   90.00
_cell.angle_beta   90.00
_cell.angle_gamma   90.00
#
_symmetry.space_group_name_H-M   'P 1'
#
loop_
_entity.id
_entity.type
_entity.pdbx_description
1 polymer ?
#
loop_
_entity_poly.entity_id
_entity_poly.type
_entity_poly.pdbx_seq_one_letter_code
_entity_poly.pdbx_strand_id
1 'polypeptide(L)'
;MIELPLREPRNPRYLYIGPDNTLHVFMPIVGGTSIGTDNTCKAVYSLQEFFGKGSNSNLQTTLKSELLAYQEALEHDLGLLGSETLLAHQKQERLTQIKAYLEVLKNLEHHSELNCLNSGFPSYPRPLESMMQSRARANVYSMVLRPTQEDGYLRLESANPVFSVAHKSVARNIMATVSALQEALIQAYTPLRLEPKGLKYKAMRETMKQSSISRAPVDFGRLRDVFQKRLQILMDDKSIDLTHTPDGTLVDQAYLDKAMVFNAQTTTPKEYMNALLGFCVPQLFATTLESPFDTLEHAERWSVATQFLLGLINIHGVTQGHLNPETNWGWILDEHPDLSQSLAQTLAKAQQTKDSIESVCLAWINAHAHELKLNRSFNPQDLKQIKEDFATLYTQIEDSPHFDEFLVFRRDRKGDFVTHQASICTSFATFACHPLLGLPIEVTQPLERAQAALGTLGTQIPHNPMSEKKITLDVAKMSLPEVQDLYERIATYKDPKVKAKLHAQLKQERPDFKPQINAKQFLQCVAFGQQNDAEALLKEDTDRAQELLLADNMSFTDYSGRIFTCTAYEYAYWAKDTHMCRMLEKYMDNTTKHDLLQRVQRIEELVGEGLFKAPRGLTYTQNGEEHHSAHFDLTPLKQALKTYIDAYDQSPKQTDAEWEALDTLWVKVGLPQRDVPAHIAQEYCHPNRSFVEVSNNPSLLGATNPNNLMRQLKFYNWDTGATDSWFTPGSYSSNSGLGFSFAILRNFRSGGGRAAGRGRVGAPRADLAAIEALDKARTDDLKQTLANLVAPSSLQVDPFSAS
;
A
#
# COMPACT_ATOMS: atom_id res chain seq x y z
N MET A 1 -18.60 -12.64 33.84
CA MET A 1 -18.88 -11.65 32.76
C MET A 1 -17.65 -11.54 31.86
N ILE A 2 -17.81 -11.43 30.54
CA ILE A 2 -16.70 -11.22 29.58
C ILE A 2 -16.81 -9.84 28.94
N GLU A 3 -15.71 -9.09 28.89
CA GLU A 3 -15.63 -7.83 28.15
C GLU A 3 -15.05 -8.06 26.75
N LEU A 4 -15.87 -7.89 25.71
CA LEU A 4 -15.45 -8.02 24.32
C LEU A 4 -15.27 -6.64 23.68
N PRO A 5 -14.09 -6.37 23.07
CA PRO A 5 -13.91 -5.17 22.27
C PRO A 5 -14.65 -5.32 20.94
N LEU A 6 -15.43 -4.31 20.57
CA LEU A 6 -16.08 -4.25 19.26
C LEU A 6 -15.05 -4.01 18.15
N ARG A 7 -15.35 -4.49 16.93
CA ARG A 7 -14.42 -4.55 15.79
C ARG A 7 -14.47 -3.34 14.88
N GLU A 8 -15.55 -2.57 14.92
CA GLU A 8 -15.68 -1.38 14.09
C GLU A 8 -14.42 -0.49 14.20
N PRO A 9 -13.77 -0.19 13.07
CA PRO A 9 -12.44 0.41 13.09
C PRO A 9 -12.45 1.83 13.64
N ARG A 10 -11.42 2.17 14.43
CA ARG A 10 -11.32 3.49 15.06
C ARG A 10 -10.96 4.60 14.08
N ASN A 11 -10.06 4.28 13.15
CA ASN A 11 -9.43 5.22 12.22
C ASN A 11 -9.60 4.69 10.79
N PRO A 12 -10.83 4.61 10.29
CA PRO A 12 -11.07 4.10 8.94
C PRO A 12 -10.49 5.07 7.90
N ARG A 13 -9.86 4.53 6.85
CA ARG A 13 -9.31 5.36 5.77
C ARG A 13 -10.44 5.95 4.93
N TYR A 14 -10.29 7.20 4.48
CA TYR A 14 -11.27 7.96 3.67
C TYR A 14 -12.60 8.29 4.35
N LEU A 15 -12.89 7.68 5.50
CA LEU A 15 -14.21 7.66 6.10
C LEU A 15 -14.29 8.62 7.29
N TYR A 16 -15.39 9.36 7.35
CA TYR A 16 -15.74 10.22 8.47
C TYR A 16 -17.19 10.00 8.86
N ILE A 17 -17.45 9.87 10.17
CA ILE A 17 -18.81 9.75 10.70
C ILE A 17 -19.19 11.08 11.33
N GLY A 18 -20.22 11.70 10.79
CA GLY A 18 -20.78 12.95 11.29
C GLY A 18 -21.50 12.78 12.63
N PRO A 19 -21.76 13.88 13.37
CA PRO A 19 -22.47 13.84 14.64
C PRO A 19 -23.87 13.20 14.59
N ASP A 20 -24.50 13.23 13.42
CA ASP A 20 -25.83 12.66 13.15
C ASP A 20 -25.79 11.22 12.63
N ASN A 21 -24.63 10.55 12.75
CA ASN A 21 -24.38 9.21 12.25
C ASN A 21 -24.33 9.06 10.71
N THR A 22 -24.23 10.18 9.98
CA THR A 22 -24.02 10.16 8.52
C THR A 22 -22.57 9.78 8.20
N LEU A 23 -22.40 8.81 7.29
CA LEU A 23 -21.11 8.35 6.80
C LEU A 23 -20.71 9.14 5.55
N HIS A 24 -19.60 9.85 5.66
CA HIS A 24 -18.98 10.58 4.57
C HIS A 24 -17.74 9.83 4.07
N VAL A 25 -17.66 9.68 2.76
CA VAL A 25 -16.46 9.19 2.07
C VAL A 25 -15.78 10.38 1.39
N PHE A 26 -14.54 10.64 1.76
CA PHE A 26 -13.71 11.69 1.19
C PHE A 26 -12.69 11.10 0.22
N MET A 27 -12.86 11.43 -1.05
CA MET A 27 -12.02 11.00 -2.15
C MET A 27 -10.79 11.92 -2.24
N PRO A 28 -9.57 11.42 -2.01
CA PRO A 28 -8.36 12.23 -2.07
C PRO A 28 -8.04 12.60 -3.51
N ILE A 29 -7.78 13.89 -3.75
CA ILE A 29 -7.39 14.40 -5.07
C ILE A 29 -5.89 14.64 -5.18
N VAL A 30 -5.25 15.03 -4.08
CA VAL A 30 -3.80 15.24 -3.96
C VAL A 30 -3.41 15.25 -2.47
N GLY A 31 -2.20 14.80 -2.13
CA GLY A 31 -1.66 14.97 -0.77
C GLY A 31 -1.47 16.45 -0.41
N GLY A 32 -1.56 16.77 0.88
CA GLY A 32 -1.40 18.14 1.39
C GLY A 32 -2.65 18.71 2.05
N THR A 33 -2.55 19.88 2.69
CA THR A 33 -3.66 20.50 3.44
C THR A 33 -3.94 21.97 3.09
N SER A 34 -3.02 22.64 2.42
CA SER A 34 -3.21 24.01 1.93
C SER A 34 -2.69 24.17 0.50
N ILE A 35 -1.71 23.35 0.13
CA ILE A 35 -1.18 23.20 -1.21
C ILE A 35 -0.95 21.71 -1.47
N GLY A 36 -1.13 21.30 -2.73
CA GLY A 36 -0.82 19.94 -3.18
C GLY A 36 0.67 19.68 -3.08
N THR A 37 1.06 18.63 -2.35
CA THR A 37 2.47 18.20 -2.18
C THR A 37 2.89 17.17 -3.22
N ASP A 38 1.93 16.49 -3.84
CA ASP A 38 2.16 15.66 -5.03
C ASP A 38 1.80 16.49 -6.27
N ASN A 39 2.73 16.63 -7.21
CA ASN A 39 2.50 17.32 -8.47
C ASN A 39 2.97 16.49 -9.68
N THR A 40 2.68 17.01 -10.87
CA THR A 40 3.02 16.40 -12.16
C THR A 40 2.58 14.93 -12.24
N CYS A 41 3.52 14.01 -12.47
CA CYS A 41 3.26 12.59 -12.63
C CYS A 41 2.61 11.92 -11.41
N LYS A 42 2.78 12.46 -10.20
CA LYS A 42 2.28 11.86 -8.94
C LYS A 42 0.96 12.44 -8.44
N ALA A 43 0.50 13.57 -9.00
CA ALA A 43 -0.66 14.31 -8.50
C ALA A 43 -1.93 13.46 -8.33
N VAL A 44 -2.10 12.43 -9.18
CA VAL A 44 -3.32 11.61 -9.27
C VAL A 44 -3.14 10.22 -8.60
N TYR A 45 -1.99 9.91 -8.00
CA TYR A 45 -1.72 8.57 -7.44
C TYR A 45 -2.64 8.21 -6.28
N SER A 46 -2.96 9.17 -5.41
CA SER A 46 -3.92 8.95 -4.32
C SER A 46 -5.31 8.56 -4.84
N LEU A 47 -5.70 9.08 -6.01
CA LEU A 47 -6.97 8.74 -6.66
C LEU A 47 -6.93 7.37 -7.34
N GLN A 48 -5.79 7.00 -7.96
CA GLN A 48 -5.54 5.63 -8.45
C GLN A 48 -5.67 4.60 -7.33
N GLU A 49 -5.05 4.88 -6.17
CA GLU A 49 -5.14 4.01 -5.00
C GLU A 49 -6.59 3.90 -4.49
N PHE A 50 -7.28 5.03 -4.35
CA PHE A 50 -8.67 5.07 -3.89
C PHE A 50 -9.59 4.14 -4.70
N PHE A 51 -9.47 4.13 -6.04
CA PHE A 51 -10.27 3.30 -6.94
C PHE A 51 -9.68 1.92 -7.24
N GLY A 52 -8.48 1.58 -6.76
CA GLY A 52 -7.84 0.31 -7.10
C GLY A 52 -7.42 0.20 -8.57
N LYS A 53 -7.04 1.31 -9.22
CA LYS A 53 -6.72 1.37 -10.65
C LYS A 53 -5.25 1.70 -10.91
N GLY A 54 -4.72 1.15 -12.01
CA GLY A 54 -3.34 1.37 -12.45
C GLY A 54 -2.30 0.61 -11.64
N SER A 55 -1.06 0.60 -12.14
CA SER A 55 0.06 -0.16 -11.55
C SER A 55 0.60 0.44 -10.25
N ASN A 56 0.25 1.69 -9.93
CA ASN A 56 0.72 2.38 -8.72
C ASN A 56 -0.24 2.21 -7.52
N SER A 57 -1.38 1.53 -7.72
CA SER A 57 -2.35 1.28 -6.65
C SER A 57 -1.95 0.06 -5.81
N ASN A 58 -2.02 0.21 -4.49
CA ASN A 58 -2.02 -0.93 -3.59
C ASN A 58 -3.47 -1.43 -3.42
N LEU A 59 -3.76 -2.60 -3.98
CA LEU A 59 -5.13 -3.17 -3.96
C LEU A 59 -5.65 -3.46 -2.53
N GLN A 60 -4.77 -3.54 -1.53
CA GLN A 60 -5.17 -3.73 -0.13
C GLN A 60 -5.65 -2.45 0.56
N THR A 61 -5.42 -1.27 -0.03
CA THR A 61 -5.67 0.04 0.59
C THR A 61 -6.70 0.89 -0.15
N THR A 62 -7.47 0.25 -1.05
CA THR A 62 -8.55 0.88 -1.83
C THR A 62 -9.78 1.17 -0.98
N LEU A 63 -10.64 2.09 -1.43
CA LEU A 63 -11.92 2.33 -0.74
C LEU A 63 -12.79 1.07 -0.68
N LYS A 64 -12.82 0.25 -1.75
CA LYS A 64 -13.60 -1.00 -1.80
C LYS A 64 -13.15 -1.97 -0.71
N SER A 65 -11.84 -2.15 -0.56
CA SER A 65 -11.24 -3.01 0.48
C SER A 65 -11.55 -2.49 1.88
N GLU A 66 -11.45 -1.18 2.11
CA GLU A 66 -11.77 -0.53 3.39
C GLU A 66 -13.25 -0.68 3.76
N LEU A 67 -14.17 -0.42 2.82
CA LEU A 67 -15.61 -0.56 3.05
C LEU A 67 -16.04 -2.01 3.31
N LEU A 68 -15.46 -2.98 2.62
CA LEU A 68 -15.73 -4.41 2.86
C LEU A 68 -15.26 -4.85 4.25
N ALA A 69 -14.06 -4.43 4.65
CA ALA A 69 -13.55 -4.71 5.99
C ALA A 69 -14.41 -4.04 7.08
N TYR A 70 -14.89 -2.82 6.81
CA TYR A 70 -15.80 -2.11 7.71
C TYR A 70 -17.17 -2.80 7.81
N GLN A 71 -17.73 -3.23 6.67
CA GLN A 71 -18.97 -4.01 6.62
C GLN A 71 -18.87 -5.25 7.50
N GLU A 72 -17.82 -6.06 7.31
CA GLU A 72 -17.58 -7.28 8.07
C GLU A 72 -17.47 -7.00 9.58
N ALA A 73 -16.78 -5.92 9.95
CA ALA A 73 -16.67 -5.48 11.35
C ALA A 73 -18.02 -5.08 11.96
N LEU A 74 -18.87 -4.37 11.21
CA LEU A 74 -20.21 -4.00 11.66
C LEU A 74 -21.15 -5.20 11.77
N GLU A 75 -21.14 -6.10 10.80
CA GLU A 75 -21.95 -7.32 10.82
C GLU A 75 -21.57 -8.21 12.01
N HIS A 76 -20.27 -8.32 12.30
CA HIS A 76 -19.78 -8.98 13.51
C HIS A 76 -20.29 -8.30 14.79
N ASP A 77 -20.14 -6.97 14.89
CA ASP A 77 -20.56 -6.22 16.08
C ASP A 77 -22.07 -6.28 16.33
N LEU A 78 -22.87 -6.19 15.27
CA LEU A 78 -24.33 -6.32 15.33
C LEU A 78 -24.76 -7.71 15.78
N GLY A 79 -24.02 -8.75 15.38
CA GLY A 79 -24.25 -10.11 15.87
C GLY A 79 -24.00 -10.27 17.38
N LEU A 80 -23.26 -9.36 18.01
CA LEU A 80 -23.00 -9.36 19.47
C LEU A 80 -23.94 -8.44 20.24
N LEU A 81 -24.52 -7.44 19.57
CA LEU A 81 -25.39 -6.45 20.19
C LEU A 81 -26.84 -6.92 20.17
N GLY A 82 -27.57 -6.70 21.27
CA GLY A 82 -29.02 -6.83 21.27
C GLY A 82 -29.66 -5.81 20.33
N SER A 83 -30.69 -6.24 19.59
CA SER A 83 -31.39 -5.44 18.56
C SER A 83 -32.02 -4.13 19.06
N GLU A 84 -32.21 -3.99 20.37
CA GLU A 84 -32.89 -2.83 20.99
C GLU A 84 -31.94 -1.72 21.47
N THR A 85 -30.61 -1.87 21.34
CA THR A 85 -29.69 -0.84 21.81
C THR A 85 -29.54 0.32 20.81
N LEU A 86 -29.43 1.55 21.31
CA LEU A 86 -29.12 2.72 20.47
C LEU A 86 -27.85 2.50 19.63
N LEU A 87 -26.85 1.82 20.21
CA LEU A 87 -25.61 1.48 19.51
C LEU A 87 -25.84 0.51 18.34
N ALA A 88 -26.72 -0.49 18.51
CA ALA A 88 -27.09 -1.40 17.43
C ALA A 88 -27.80 -0.65 16.30
N HIS A 89 -28.77 0.22 16.62
CA HIS A 89 -29.43 1.05 15.60
C HIS A 89 -28.44 1.94 14.83
N GLN A 90 -27.52 2.59 15.53
CA GLN A 90 -26.49 3.42 14.89
C GLN A 90 -25.56 2.62 13.99
N LYS A 91 -25.11 1.43 14.43
CA LYS A 91 -24.28 0.54 13.62
C LYS A 91 -25.02 -0.02 12.41
N GLN A 92 -26.31 -0.35 12.55
CA GLN A 92 -27.16 -0.82 11.46
C GLN A 92 -27.38 0.26 10.39
N GLU A 93 -27.55 1.51 10.82
CA GLU A 93 -27.65 2.65 9.91
C GLU A 93 -26.33 2.86 9.14
N ARG A 94 -25.17 2.76 9.80
CA ARG A 94 -23.87 2.84 9.12
C ARG A 94 -23.63 1.66 8.15
N LEU A 95 -24.05 0.45 8.54
CA LEU A 95 -23.98 -0.73 7.67
C LEU A 95 -24.80 -0.52 6.38
N THR A 96 -25.97 0.11 6.50
CA THR A 96 -26.82 0.45 5.35
C THR A 96 -26.13 1.45 4.43
N GLN A 97 -25.52 2.50 5.00
CA GLN A 97 -24.76 3.50 4.23
C GLN A 97 -23.53 2.91 3.54
N ILE A 98 -22.79 2.01 4.19
CA ILE A 98 -21.64 1.32 3.59
C ILE A 98 -22.07 0.49 2.38
N LYS A 99 -23.18 -0.26 2.52
CA LYS A 99 -23.73 -1.06 1.41
C LYS A 99 -24.11 -0.19 0.22
N ALA A 100 -24.63 1.02 0.46
CA ALA A 100 -24.90 1.98 -0.61
C ALA A 100 -23.63 2.46 -1.32
N TYR A 101 -22.57 2.82 -0.59
CA TYR A 101 -21.29 3.21 -1.20
C TYR A 101 -20.65 2.05 -1.99
N LEU A 102 -20.76 0.80 -1.51
CA LEU A 102 -20.27 -0.38 -2.22
C LEU A 102 -21.03 -0.62 -3.53
N GLU A 103 -22.34 -0.41 -3.55
CA GLU A 103 -23.13 -0.53 -4.78
C GLU A 103 -22.74 0.55 -5.80
N VAL A 104 -22.50 1.78 -5.36
CA VAL A 104 -21.99 2.86 -6.22
C VAL A 104 -20.62 2.49 -6.81
N LEU A 105 -19.70 1.98 -5.99
CA LEU A 105 -18.38 1.54 -6.45
C LEU A 105 -18.47 0.42 -7.50
N LYS A 106 -19.35 -0.56 -7.29
CA LYS A 106 -19.59 -1.65 -8.24
C LYS A 106 -20.02 -1.12 -9.61
N ASN A 107 -20.86 -0.09 -9.65
CA ASN A 107 -21.26 0.55 -10.90
C ASN A 107 -20.14 1.40 -11.52
N LEU A 108 -19.24 1.96 -10.72
CA LEU A 108 -18.11 2.76 -11.19
C LEU A 108 -16.88 1.96 -11.61
N GLU A 109 -16.71 0.72 -11.13
CA GLU A 109 -15.51 -0.11 -11.32
C GLU A 109 -15.07 -0.24 -12.79
N HIS A 110 -16.04 -0.30 -13.69
CA HIS A 110 -15.83 -0.40 -15.14
C HIS A 110 -16.26 0.85 -15.93
N HIS A 111 -16.54 1.96 -15.24
CA HIS A 111 -17.01 3.17 -15.89
C HIS A 111 -15.91 3.84 -16.73
N SER A 112 -16.22 4.22 -17.97
CA SER A 112 -15.24 4.73 -18.93
C SER A 112 -14.53 6.01 -18.47
N GLU A 113 -15.22 6.85 -17.69
CA GLU A 113 -14.62 8.07 -17.12
C GLU A 113 -13.45 7.80 -16.19
N LEU A 114 -13.35 6.60 -15.62
CA LEU A 114 -12.24 6.22 -14.74
C LEU A 114 -11.10 5.52 -15.48
N ASN A 115 -11.21 5.29 -16.79
CA ASN A 115 -10.17 4.61 -17.56
C ASN A 115 -8.84 5.40 -17.61
N CYS A 116 -8.89 6.72 -17.45
CA CYS A 116 -7.68 7.56 -17.35
C CYS A 116 -6.78 7.13 -16.18
N LEU A 117 -7.36 6.55 -15.13
CA LEU A 117 -6.64 6.04 -13.95
C LEU A 117 -5.92 4.72 -14.19
N ASN A 118 -6.12 4.03 -15.32
CA ASN A 118 -5.41 2.77 -15.61
C ASN A 118 -3.99 3.00 -16.17
N SER A 119 -3.65 4.22 -16.59
CA SER A 119 -2.36 4.53 -17.18
C SER A 119 -1.24 4.64 -16.12
N GLY A 120 0.02 4.42 -16.52
CA GLY A 120 1.17 4.64 -15.63
C GLY A 120 1.34 6.11 -15.22
N PHE A 121 0.78 7.03 -16.01
CA PHE A 121 0.78 8.46 -15.82
C PHE A 121 -0.67 9.00 -15.86
N PRO A 122 -1.49 8.71 -14.84
CA PRO A 122 -2.93 8.99 -14.79
C PRO A 122 -3.28 10.47 -14.90
N SER A 123 -4.45 10.76 -15.49
CA SER A 123 -5.08 12.09 -15.47
C SER A 123 -6.32 12.08 -14.58
N TYR A 124 -6.77 13.25 -14.12
CA TYR A 124 -8.01 13.36 -13.37
C TYR A 124 -9.22 12.95 -14.24
N PRO A 125 -10.20 12.21 -13.71
CA PRO A 125 -11.44 11.92 -14.43
C PRO A 125 -12.19 13.20 -14.79
N ARG A 126 -12.82 13.27 -15.97
CA ARG A 126 -13.56 14.47 -16.42
C ARG A 126 -14.61 14.99 -15.43
N PRO A 127 -15.38 14.14 -14.70
CA PRO A 127 -16.28 14.64 -13.67
C PRO A 127 -15.56 15.44 -12.58
N LEU A 128 -14.37 15.00 -12.17
CA LEU A 128 -13.56 15.72 -11.17
C LEU A 128 -12.93 16.98 -11.76
N GLU A 129 -12.45 16.94 -13.01
CA GLU A 129 -11.95 18.13 -13.70
C GLU A 129 -13.03 19.22 -13.76
N SER A 130 -14.26 18.86 -14.15
CA SER A 130 -15.43 19.75 -14.15
C SER A 130 -15.69 20.38 -12.77
N MET A 131 -15.58 19.59 -11.70
CA MET A 131 -15.70 20.11 -10.33
C MET A 131 -14.58 21.10 -9.97
N MET A 132 -13.33 20.83 -10.37
CA MET A 132 -12.19 21.72 -10.13
C MET A 132 -12.27 23.02 -10.95
N GLN A 133 -12.81 22.96 -12.17
CA GLN A 133 -12.98 24.10 -13.06
C GLN A 133 -14.09 25.07 -12.59
N SER A 134 -15.07 24.59 -11.82
CA SER A 134 -16.26 25.36 -11.43
C SER A 134 -15.91 26.53 -10.50
N ARG A 135 -15.84 27.75 -11.03
CA ARG A 135 -15.53 28.96 -10.22
C ARG A 135 -16.59 29.32 -9.17
N ALA A 136 -17.80 28.79 -9.32
CA ALA A 136 -18.88 28.99 -8.35
C ALA A 136 -18.77 28.06 -7.13
N ARG A 137 -18.23 26.84 -7.32
CA ARG A 137 -18.22 25.79 -6.28
C ARG A 137 -16.81 25.34 -5.86
N ALA A 138 -15.79 25.57 -6.66
CA ALA A 138 -14.41 25.20 -6.34
C ALA A 138 -13.78 26.23 -5.38
N ASN A 139 -13.21 25.71 -4.31
CA ASN A 139 -12.30 26.39 -3.40
C ASN A 139 -10.86 25.85 -3.53
N VAL A 140 -10.56 25.23 -4.67
CA VAL A 140 -9.21 24.86 -5.12
C VAL A 140 -8.87 25.64 -6.38
N TYR A 141 -7.61 26.02 -6.53
CA TYR A 141 -7.11 26.79 -7.65
C TYR A 141 -5.76 26.25 -8.09
N SER A 142 -5.57 26.03 -9.39
CA SER A 142 -4.27 25.61 -9.89
C SER A 142 -3.47 26.78 -10.47
N MET A 143 -2.15 26.59 -10.49
CA MET A 143 -1.22 27.42 -11.23
C MET A 143 -0.22 26.54 -11.99
N VAL A 144 0.26 27.03 -13.13
CA VAL A 144 1.33 26.44 -13.94
C VAL A 144 2.47 27.46 -14.03
N LEU A 145 3.65 27.07 -13.57
CA LEU A 145 4.87 27.87 -13.59
C LEU A 145 5.81 27.34 -14.67
N ARG A 146 6.91 28.04 -14.91
CA ARG A 146 7.95 27.69 -15.87
C ARG A 146 9.32 27.62 -15.19
N PRO A 147 9.76 26.43 -14.76
CA PRO A 147 11.17 26.17 -14.50
C PRO A 147 11.94 26.05 -15.83
N THR A 148 13.27 26.22 -15.78
CA THR A 148 14.16 26.00 -16.93
C THR A 148 14.17 24.52 -17.35
N GLN A 149 14.11 23.60 -16.38
CA GLN A 149 13.93 22.17 -16.63
C GLN A 149 12.46 21.79 -16.40
N GLU A 150 11.72 21.68 -17.50
CA GLU A 150 10.27 21.42 -17.47
C GLU A 150 9.93 19.93 -17.40
N ASP A 151 8.88 19.61 -16.64
CA ASP A 151 8.10 18.39 -16.74
C ASP A 151 6.80 18.64 -17.51
N GLY A 152 6.73 18.13 -18.73
CA GLY A 152 5.54 18.28 -19.59
C GLY A 152 4.32 17.45 -19.16
N TYR A 153 4.43 16.60 -18.13
CA TYR A 153 3.33 15.79 -17.61
C TYR A 153 2.49 16.56 -16.59
N LEU A 154 1.92 17.68 -17.01
CA LEU A 154 0.99 18.48 -16.22
C LEU A 154 -0.36 17.75 -16.01
N ARG A 155 -0.96 17.90 -14.84
CA ARG A 155 -2.26 17.31 -14.45
C ARG A 155 -3.29 18.34 -14.03
N LEU A 156 -2.84 19.53 -13.66
CA LEU A 156 -3.69 20.62 -13.17
C LEU A 156 -4.04 21.63 -14.26
N GLU A 157 -3.53 21.46 -15.49
CA GLU A 157 -4.00 22.19 -16.67
C GLU A 157 -5.49 21.98 -16.93
N SER A 158 -5.99 20.77 -16.66
CA SER A 158 -7.42 20.47 -16.79
C SER A 158 -8.24 21.03 -15.64
N ALA A 159 -7.64 21.59 -14.59
CA ALA A 159 -8.36 22.32 -13.53
C ALA A 159 -8.62 23.80 -13.89
N ASN A 160 -8.30 24.22 -15.12
CA ASN A 160 -8.32 25.61 -15.58
C ASN A 160 -7.45 26.49 -14.66
N PRO A 161 -6.12 26.54 -14.86
CA PRO A 161 -5.23 27.29 -13.96
C PRO A 161 -5.52 28.78 -13.96
N VAL A 162 -5.58 29.37 -12.76
CA VAL A 162 -5.80 30.82 -12.56
C VAL A 162 -4.57 31.61 -12.99
N PHE A 163 -3.39 31.01 -12.89
CA PHE A 163 -2.13 31.56 -13.38
C PHE A 163 -1.42 30.49 -14.19
N SER A 164 -1.07 30.78 -15.43
CA SER A 164 -0.31 29.87 -16.29
C SER A 164 0.60 30.67 -17.19
N VAL A 165 1.88 30.35 -17.17
CA VAL A 165 2.83 30.78 -18.19
C VAL A 165 2.97 29.70 -19.28
N ALA A 166 3.62 30.03 -20.38
CA ALA A 166 3.88 29.14 -21.49
C ALA A 166 4.76 27.96 -21.04
N HIS A 167 4.20 26.75 -21.16
CA HIS A 167 4.81 25.52 -20.66
C HIS A 167 4.63 24.37 -21.65
N LYS A 168 5.56 23.41 -21.61
CA LYS A 168 5.42 22.11 -22.28
C LYS A 168 4.20 21.37 -21.71
N SER A 169 3.41 20.77 -22.60
CA SER A 169 2.27 19.94 -22.19
C SER A 169 2.14 18.73 -23.11
N VAL A 170 2.36 17.55 -22.54
CA VAL A 170 2.19 16.28 -23.26
C VAL A 170 0.71 16.09 -23.63
N ALA A 171 -0.22 16.40 -22.72
CA ALA A 171 -1.65 16.24 -22.94
C ALA A 171 -2.18 17.11 -24.09
N ARG A 172 -1.63 18.32 -24.25
CA ARG A 172 -2.00 19.26 -25.33
C ARG A 172 -1.12 19.16 -26.57
N ASN A 173 -0.20 18.20 -26.62
CA ASN A 173 0.78 18.03 -27.70
C ASN A 173 1.66 19.28 -27.95
N ILE A 174 2.01 19.98 -26.87
CA ILE A 174 2.90 21.15 -26.89
C ILE A 174 4.30 20.68 -26.48
N MET A 175 5.22 20.61 -27.44
CA MET A 175 6.56 20.02 -27.23
C MET A 175 7.64 21.04 -26.87
N ALA A 176 7.45 22.31 -27.21
CA ALA A 176 8.35 23.41 -26.87
C ALA A 176 7.56 24.72 -26.83
N THR A 177 7.88 25.57 -25.86
CA THR A 177 7.34 26.93 -25.70
C THR A 177 8.41 27.85 -25.15
N VAL A 178 8.20 29.15 -25.32
CA VAL A 178 9.02 30.21 -24.71
C VAL A 178 8.10 31.05 -23.82
N SER A 179 8.49 31.27 -22.58
CA SER A 179 7.81 32.20 -21.67
C SER A 179 8.62 33.48 -21.57
N ALA A 180 8.07 34.58 -22.10
CA ALA A 180 8.72 35.89 -22.02
C ALA A 180 8.90 36.34 -20.56
N LEU A 181 7.97 35.96 -19.67
CA LEU A 181 8.11 36.22 -18.24
C LEU A 181 9.32 35.51 -17.64
N GLN A 182 9.46 34.20 -17.90
CA GLN A 182 10.57 33.42 -17.36
C GLN A 182 11.91 33.91 -17.89
N GLU A 183 12.02 34.19 -19.19
CA GLU A 183 13.26 34.72 -19.78
C GLU A 183 13.65 36.07 -19.18
N ALA A 184 12.69 36.98 -19.04
CA ALA A 184 12.92 38.29 -18.43
C ALA A 184 13.41 38.17 -16.98
N LEU A 185 12.79 37.28 -16.18
CA LEU A 185 13.18 37.04 -14.79
C LEU A 185 14.59 36.44 -14.70
N ILE A 186 14.91 35.41 -15.48
CA ILE A 186 16.25 34.81 -15.50
C ILE A 186 17.30 35.82 -15.93
N GLN A 187 17.03 36.60 -16.98
CA GLN A 187 17.94 37.63 -17.47
C GLN A 187 18.19 38.70 -16.40
N ALA A 188 17.16 39.13 -15.69
CA ALA A 188 17.27 40.16 -14.64
C ALA A 188 17.96 39.65 -13.37
N TYR A 189 17.78 38.38 -13.00
CA TYR A 189 18.31 37.82 -11.75
C TYR A 189 19.70 37.19 -11.88
N THR A 190 20.08 36.70 -13.07
CA THR A 190 21.42 36.11 -13.32
C THR A 190 22.59 37.00 -12.88
N PRO A 191 22.61 38.32 -13.13
CA PRO A 191 23.73 39.18 -12.71
C PRO A 191 23.72 39.52 -11.21
N LEU A 192 22.68 39.14 -10.45
CA LEU A 192 22.52 39.53 -9.06
C LEU A 192 23.33 38.63 -8.11
N ARG A 193 23.83 39.24 -7.04
CA ARG A 193 24.39 38.50 -5.91
C ARG A 193 23.27 38.15 -4.94
N LEU A 194 22.71 36.95 -5.13
CA LEU A 194 21.62 36.40 -4.32
C LEU A 194 22.22 35.68 -3.11
N GLU A 195 22.14 36.30 -1.93
CA GLU A 195 22.58 35.69 -0.68
C GLU A 195 21.38 35.51 0.25
N PRO A 196 21.21 34.33 0.88
CA PRO A 196 20.11 34.10 1.81
C PRO A 196 20.32 34.91 3.08
N LYS A 197 19.28 35.61 3.51
CA LYS A 197 19.27 36.50 4.67
C LYS A 197 18.38 36.00 5.81
N GLY A 198 17.66 34.90 5.62
CA GLY A 198 16.80 34.31 6.65
C GLY A 198 17.55 33.97 7.95
N LEU A 199 16.84 33.83 9.05
CA LEU A 199 17.37 33.66 10.41
C LEU A 199 18.38 32.52 10.50
N LYS A 200 18.09 31.39 9.84
CA LYS A 200 19.01 30.26 9.71
C LYS A 200 20.37 30.69 9.14
N TYR A 201 20.35 31.34 7.98
CA TYR A 201 21.56 31.76 7.28
C TYR A 201 22.27 32.92 7.98
N LYS A 202 21.52 33.81 8.63
CA LYS A 202 22.07 34.84 9.51
C LYS A 202 22.83 34.21 10.67
N ALA A 203 22.25 33.23 11.36
CA ALA A 203 22.89 32.49 12.44
C ALA A 203 24.17 31.79 11.96
N MET A 204 24.10 31.05 10.85
CA MET A 204 25.27 30.35 10.29
C MET A 204 26.39 31.34 9.92
N ARG A 205 26.05 32.46 9.28
CA ARG A 205 27.03 33.49 8.87
C ARG A 205 27.67 34.17 10.07
N GLU A 206 26.89 34.51 11.09
CA GLU A 206 27.43 35.10 12.33
C GLU A 206 28.34 34.12 13.08
N THR A 207 28.03 32.82 13.08
CA THR A 207 28.90 31.77 13.62
C THR A 207 30.21 31.68 12.84
N MET A 208 30.15 31.65 11.51
CA MET A 208 31.33 31.51 10.64
C MET A 208 32.26 32.74 10.65
N LYS A 209 31.81 33.92 11.11
CA LYS A 209 32.68 35.11 11.29
C LYS A 209 33.76 34.92 12.35
N GLN A 210 33.65 33.91 13.22
CA GLN A 210 34.72 33.59 14.17
C GLN A 210 35.83 32.82 13.44
N SER A 211 37.04 33.39 13.41
CA SER A 211 38.19 32.91 12.64
C SER A 211 38.60 31.47 12.90
N SER A 212 38.29 30.92 14.08
CA SER A 212 38.56 29.51 14.45
C SER A 212 37.54 28.51 13.91
N ILE A 213 36.43 28.96 13.33
CA ILE A 213 35.31 28.12 12.87
C ILE A 213 35.21 28.15 11.33
N SER A 214 35.99 28.98 10.65
CA SER A 214 35.80 29.26 9.21
C SER A 214 36.40 28.21 8.25
N ARG A 215 37.09 27.17 8.73
CA ARG A 215 37.76 26.15 7.89
C ARG A 215 37.75 24.76 8.54
N ALA A 216 37.81 23.71 7.71
CA ALA A 216 38.05 22.34 8.15
C ALA A 216 39.55 22.10 8.44
N PRO A 217 39.92 21.19 9.36
CA PRO A 217 39.05 20.42 10.25
C PRO A 217 38.41 21.32 11.32
N VAL A 218 37.15 21.05 11.65
CA VAL A 218 36.34 21.89 12.53
C VAL A 218 36.47 21.43 13.98
N ASP A 219 36.68 22.37 14.91
CA ASP A 219 36.43 22.13 16.34
C ASP A 219 34.90 22.04 16.55
N PHE A 220 34.37 20.82 16.49
CA PHE A 220 32.92 20.56 16.51
C PHE A 220 32.26 21.06 17.80
N GLY A 221 32.89 20.83 18.96
CA GLY A 221 32.35 21.28 20.24
C GLY A 221 32.19 22.80 20.27
N ARG A 222 33.23 23.52 19.84
CA ARG A 222 33.18 24.98 19.75
C ARG A 222 32.18 25.47 18.69
N LEU A 223 32.11 24.83 17.52
CA LEU A 223 31.12 25.16 16.49
C LEU A 223 29.70 25.06 17.07
N ARG A 224 29.37 23.92 17.69
CA ARG A 224 28.05 23.65 18.27
C ARG A 224 27.69 24.69 19.33
N ASP A 225 28.59 24.96 20.26
CA ASP A 225 28.33 25.90 21.37
C ASP A 225 28.13 27.33 20.87
N VAL A 226 28.94 27.79 19.90
CA VAL A 226 28.80 29.12 19.31
C VAL A 226 27.51 29.20 18.50
N PHE A 227 27.21 28.17 17.70
CA PHE A 227 26.01 28.15 16.88
C PHE A 227 24.73 28.11 17.72
N GLN A 228 24.68 27.28 18.75
CA GLN A 228 23.57 27.22 19.70
C GLN A 228 23.34 28.57 20.37
N LYS A 229 24.40 29.22 20.90
CA LYS A 229 24.29 30.56 21.48
C LYS A 229 23.77 31.60 20.48
N ARG A 230 24.19 31.51 19.21
CA ARG A 230 23.69 32.42 18.16
C ARG A 230 22.21 32.20 17.87
N LEU A 231 21.77 30.95 17.78
CA LEU A 231 20.34 30.63 17.62
C LEU A 231 19.52 31.13 18.82
N GLN A 232 19.97 30.85 20.05
CA GLN A 232 19.31 31.31 21.28
C GLN A 232 19.15 32.84 21.33
N ILE A 233 20.17 33.59 20.89
CA ILE A 233 20.10 35.06 20.83
C ILE A 233 19.17 35.53 19.71
N LEU A 234 19.28 34.95 18.51
CA LEU A 234 18.52 35.39 17.34
C LEU A 234 17.03 35.09 17.46
N MET A 235 16.67 34.03 18.19
CA MET A 235 15.29 33.57 18.36
C MET A 235 14.70 33.97 19.72
N ASP A 236 15.49 34.58 20.60
CA ASP A 236 15.13 34.87 22.00
C ASP A 236 14.60 33.63 22.74
N ASP A 237 15.18 32.46 22.44
CA ASP A 237 14.77 31.17 23.01
C ASP A 237 15.98 30.45 23.61
N LYS A 238 16.05 30.43 24.95
CA LYS A 238 17.11 29.76 25.70
C LYS A 238 16.97 28.24 25.75
N SER A 239 15.82 27.69 25.34
CA SER A 239 15.55 26.25 25.35
C SER A 239 16.19 25.50 24.19
N ILE A 240 16.66 26.21 23.15
CA ILE A 240 17.34 25.61 22.00
C ILE A 240 18.56 24.83 22.47
N ASP A 241 18.52 23.52 22.28
CA ASP A 241 19.58 22.57 22.59
C ASP A 241 20.05 21.87 21.30
N LEU A 242 21.34 22.01 20.98
CA LEU A 242 21.98 21.32 19.87
C LEU A 242 22.78 20.10 20.34
N THR A 243 22.68 19.72 21.62
CA THR A 243 23.39 18.57 22.19
C THR A 243 22.58 17.28 22.16
N HIS A 244 21.25 17.34 22.05
CA HIS A 244 20.39 16.16 21.97
C HIS A 244 19.36 16.26 20.85
N THR A 245 18.94 15.11 20.34
CA THR A 245 17.74 14.96 19.51
C THR A 245 16.46 15.16 20.35
N PRO A 246 15.28 15.38 19.72
CA PRO A 246 14.00 15.51 20.45
C PRO A 246 13.63 14.31 21.33
N ASP A 247 14.13 13.11 21.01
CA ASP A 247 13.97 11.88 21.79
C ASP A 247 15.05 11.68 22.88
N GLY A 248 15.99 12.61 23.02
CA GLY A 248 17.00 12.64 24.09
C GLY A 248 18.32 11.94 23.76
N THR A 249 18.58 11.59 22.50
CA THR A 249 19.85 10.98 22.08
C THR A 249 20.95 12.05 21.96
N LEU A 250 22.13 11.80 22.53
CA LEU A 250 23.28 12.71 22.47
C LEU A 250 23.80 12.85 21.02
N VAL A 251 23.99 14.10 20.57
CA VAL A 251 24.53 14.46 19.25
C VAL A 251 25.95 15.03 19.40
N ASP A 252 26.93 14.19 19.11
CA ASP A 252 28.35 14.55 19.00
C ASP A 252 28.86 14.41 17.55
N GLN A 253 30.14 14.71 17.33
CA GLN A 253 30.72 14.65 15.98
C GLN A 253 30.69 13.23 15.39
N ALA A 254 30.94 12.20 16.22
CA ALA A 254 30.96 10.81 15.77
C ALA A 254 29.55 10.34 15.38
N TYR A 255 28.52 10.78 16.10
CA TYR A 255 27.11 10.54 15.76
C TYR A 255 26.77 11.10 14.38
N LEU A 256 27.07 12.38 14.12
CA LEU A 256 26.78 13.02 12.84
C LEU A 256 27.63 12.45 11.71
N ASP A 257 28.91 12.16 11.95
CA ASP A 257 29.80 11.55 10.96
C ASP A 257 29.29 10.19 10.49
N LYS A 258 28.78 9.38 11.43
CA LYS A 258 28.14 8.11 11.10
C LYS A 258 26.80 8.29 10.39
N ALA A 259 25.94 9.18 10.88
CA ALA A 259 24.58 9.34 10.38
C ALA A 259 24.54 9.98 8.98
N MET A 260 25.41 10.97 8.73
CA MET A 260 25.49 11.72 7.47
C MET A 260 26.60 11.23 6.54
N VAL A 261 27.37 10.22 6.96
CA VAL A 261 28.55 9.72 6.24
C VAL A 261 29.58 10.85 6.00
N PHE A 262 29.74 11.73 7.00
CA PHE A 262 30.68 12.83 6.95
C PHE A 262 32.11 12.37 7.27
N ASN A 263 33.08 13.14 6.77
CA ASN A 263 34.50 12.94 7.07
C ASN A 263 35.02 14.15 7.84
N ALA A 264 35.36 13.95 9.12
CA ALA A 264 35.84 14.97 10.04
C ALA A 264 36.98 15.87 9.51
N GLN A 265 37.78 15.39 8.56
CA GLN A 265 38.89 16.16 7.98
C GLN A 265 38.46 17.12 6.88
N THR A 266 37.34 16.85 6.21
CA THR A 266 36.90 17.58 5.01
C THR A 266 35.55 18.25 5.15
N THR A 267 34.71 17.77 6.08
CA THR A 267 33.36 18.31 6.29
C THR A 267 33.42 19.76 6.75
N THR A 268 32.64 20.59 6.08
CA THR A 268 32.61 22.03 6.31
C THR A 268 31.77 22.39 7.55
N PRO A 269 32.03 23.56 8.16
CA PRO A 269 31.18 24.09 9.22
C PRO A 269 29.70 24.23 8.80
N LYS A 270 29.42 24.55 7.53
CA LYS A 270 28.07 24.70 6.98
C LYS A 270 27.32 23.36 7.04
N GLU A 271 27.98 22.27 6.65
CA GLU A 271 27.41 20.92 6.67
C GLU A 271 27.09 20.45 8.10
N TYR A 272 28.02 20.63 9.04
CA TYR A 272 27.78 20.30 10.44
C TYR A 272 26.64 21.12 11.05
N MET A 273 26.56 22.43 10.78
CA MET A 273 25.46 23.26 11.27
C MET A 273 24.10 22.83 10.70
N ASN A 274 24.04 22.48 9.41
CA ASN A 274 22.80 21.95 8.81
C ASN A 274 22.39 20.61 9.46
N ALA A 275 23.36 19.72 9.70
CA ALA A 275 23.08 18.45 10.37
C ALA A 275 22.60 18.64 11.82
N LEU A 276 23.22 19.55 12.59
CA LEU A 276 22.77 19.91 13.94
C LEU A 276 21.32 20.42 13.95
N LEU A 277 20.94 21.26 12.99
CA LEU A 277 19.55 21.71 12.87
C LEU A 277 18.60 20.54 12.58
N GLY A 278 18.97 19.65 11.65
CA GLY A 278 18.14 18.51 11.26
C GLY A 278 17.92 17.49 12.37
N PHE A 279 18.97 17.17 13.16
CA PHE A 279 18.88 16.16 14.22
C PHE A 279 18.35 16.70 15.54
N CYS A 280 18.78 17.90 15.95
CA CYS A 280 18.47 18.40 17.29
C CYS A 280 17.19 19.22 17.32
N VAL A 281 16.96 20.04 16.30
CA VAL A 281 15.88 21.03 16.28
C VAL A 281 15.19 21.12 14.91
N PRO A 282 14.69 20.01 14.35
CA PRO A 282 14.17 19.97 12.98
C PRO A 282 12.99 20.92 12.72
N GLN A 283 12.28 21.34 13.76
CA GLN A 283 11.11 22.23 13.67
C GLN A 283 11.43 23.68 14.04
N LEU A 284 12.69 24.03 14.30
CA LEU A 284 13.07 25.34 14.85
C LEU A 284 12.58 26.51 14.00
N PHE A 285 12.75 26.40 12.68
CA PHE A 285 12.36 27.44 11.74
C PHE A 285 10.98 27.21 11.11
N ALA A 286 10.29 26.12 11.45
CA ALA A 286 9.02 25.74 10.83
C ALA A 286 7.88 26.73 11.10
N THR A 287 8.02 27.59 12.12
CA THR A 287 7.03 28.60 12.50
C THR A 287 7.46 30.04 12.17
N THR A 288 8.69 30.23 11.70
CA THR A 288 9.19 31.56 11.35
C THR A 288 8.68 31.95 9.98
N LEU A 289 7.85 33.00 9.93
CA LEU A 289 7.35 33.53 8.67
C LEU A 289 8.43 34.39 8.00
N GLU A 290 9.30 33.76 7.20
CA GLU A 290 10.31 34.44 6.39
C GLU A 290 9.87 34.54 4.93
N SER A 291 10.30 35.60 4.24
CA SER A 291 10.12 35.65 2.79
C SER A 291 10.90 34.50 2.15
N PRO A 292 10.30 33.72 1.23
CA PRO A 292 11.04 32.79 0.40
C PRO A 292 12.27 33.42 -0.29
N PHE A 293 12.21 34.70 -0.68
CA PHE A 293 13.35 35.38 -1.29
C PHE A 293 14.55 35.53 -0.33
N ASP A 294 14.33 35.47 0.98
CA ASP A 294 15.40 35.52 1.98
C ASP A 294 16.10 34.17 2.18
N THR A 295 15.62 33.08 1.58
CA THR A 295 16.24 31.74 1.72
C THR A 295 16.92 31.24 0.44
N LEU A 296 16.66 31.87 -0.71
CA LEU A 296 17.06 31.37 -2.04
C LEU A 296 18.41 31.93 -2.54
N GLU A 297 19.25 31.04 -3.09
CA GLU A 297 20.64 31.33 -3.55
C GLU A 297 20.80 31.44 -5.08
N HIS A 298 19.78 31.12 -5.88
CA HIS A 298 19.91 30.95 -7.34
C HIS A 298 18.86 31.70 -8.15
N ALA A 299 19.27 32.25 -9.30
CA ALA A 299 18.40 33.01 -10.21
C ALA A 299 17.19 32.18 -10.68
N GLU A 300 17.41 30.89 -10.96
CA GLU A 300 16.34 29.94 -11.32
C GLU A 300 15.28 29.84 -10.22
N ARG A 301 15.70 29.61 -8.98
CA ARG A 301 14.77 29.51 -7.84
C ARG A 301 14.07 30.84 -7.56
N TRP A 302 14.77 31.98 -7.74
CA TRP A 302 14.16 33.31 -7.65
C TRP A 302 13.11 33.55 -8.74
N SER A 303 13.36 33.09 -9.98
CA SER A 303 12.39 33.15 -11.07
C SER A 303 11.14 32.35 -10.71
N VAL A 304 11.29 31.08 -10.31
CA VAL A 304 10.18 30.22 -9.90
C VAL A 304 9.42 30.81 -8.71
N ALA A 305 10.10 31.31 -7.67
CA ALA A 305 9.47 31.94 -6.52
C ALA A 305 8.71 33.23 -6.91
N THR A 306 9.22 34.00 -7.88
CA THR A 306 8.51 35.16 -8.43
C THR A 306 7.24 34.75 -9.16
N GLN A 307 7.30 33.72 -10.01
CA GLN A 307 6.14 33.20 -10.71
C GLN A 307 5.09 32.63 -9.73
N PHE A 308 5.54 31.91 -8.70
CA PHE A 308 4.66 31.40 -7.64
C PHE A 308 3.98 32.54 -6.86
N LEU A 309 4.74 33.60 -6.50
CA LEU A 309 4.17 34.80 -5.87
C LEU A 309 3.10 35.44 -6.78
N LEU A 310 3.39 35.62 -8.08
CA LEU A 310 2.42 36.15 -9.05
C LEU A 310 1.17 35.27 -9.13
N GLY A 311 1.34 33.94 -9.15
CA GLY A 311 0.24 32.99 -9.12
C GLY A 311 -0.63 33.12 -7.88
N LEU A 312 -0.03 33.29 -6.69
CA LEU A 312 -0.75 33.53 -5.45
C LEU A 312 -1.48 34.88 -5.45
N ILE A 313 -0.85 35.95 -5.95
CA ILE A 313 -1.52 37.26 -6.07
C ILE A 313 -2.69 37.17 -7.06
N ASN A 314 -2.55 36.45 -8.17
CA ASN A 314 -3.64 36.24 -9.13
C ASN A 314 -4.80 35.47 -8.49
N ILE A 315 -4.53 34.40 -7.73
CA ILE A 315 -5.54 33.64 -6.99
C ILE A 315 -6.21 34.53 -5.93
N HIS A 316 -5.45 35.29 -5.15
CA HIS A 316 -5.98 36.24 -4.17
C HIS A 316 -6.86 37.29 -4.88
N GLY A 317 -6.42 37.82 -6.01
CA GLY A 317 -7.15 38.79 -6.80
C GLY A 317 -8.49 38.28 -7.31
N VAL A 318 -8.54 37.04 -7.82
CA VAL A 318 -9.78 36.39 -8.25
C VAL A 318 -10.70 36.10 -7.06
N THR A 319 -10.15 35.61 -5.96
CA THR A 319 -10.93 35.18 -4.79
C THR A 319 -11.51 36.35 -3.98
N GLN A 320 -10.81 37.49 -3.94
CA GLN A 320 -11.24 38.71 -3.24
C GLN A 320 -11.89 39.75 -4.18
N GLY A 321 -12.10 39.42 -5.45
CA GLY A 321 -12.84 40.27 -6.40
C GLY A 321 -12.04 41.46 -6.96
N HIS A 322 -10.71 41.45 -6.87
CA HIS A 322 -9.86 42.41 -7.59
C HIS A 322 -9.77 42.10 -9.08
N LEU A 323 -10.02 40.85 -9.47
CA LEU A 323 -9.92 40.36 -10.85
C LEU A 323 -11.18 39.61 -11.26
N ASN A 324 -11.42 39.55 -12.56
CA ASN A 324 -12.43 38.65 -13.12
C ASN A 324 -11.94 37.19 -13.04
N PRO A 325 -12.84 36.19 -12.90
CA PRO A 325 -12.45 34.79 -12.74
C PRO A 325 -11.63 34.19 -13.89
N GLU A 326 -11.70 34.79 -15.09
CA GLU A 326 -10.98 34.37 -16.29
C GLU A 326 -9.64 35.09 -16.49
N THR A 327 -9.29 36.05 -15.61
CA THR A 327 -8.03 36.79 -15.74
C THR A 327 -6.85 35.91 -15.33
N ASN A 328 -6.02 35.57 -16.31
CA ASN A 328 -4.76 34.83 -16.12
C ASN A 328 -3.57 35.74 -16.44
N TRP A 329 -2.85 36.17 -15.41
CA TRP A 329 -1.70 37.07 -15.56
C TRP A 329 -0.48 36.41 -16.17
N GLY A 330 -0.31 35.09 -16.03
CA GLY A 330 0.81 34.40 -16.69
C GLY A 330 0.74 34.55 -18.21
N TRP A 331 -0.46 34.38 -18.79
CA TRP A 331 -0.69 34.62 -20.22
C TRP A 331 -0.49 36.08 -20.60
N ILE A 332 -1.04 37.02 -19.82
CA ILE A 332 -0.88 38.45 -20.11
C ILE A 332 0.61 38.84 -20.11
N LEU A 333 1.39 38.36 -19.14
CA LEU A 333 2.81 38.67 -19.06
C LEU A 333 3.62 38.02 -20.19
N ASP A 334 3.27 36.81 -20.62
CA ASP A 334 3.92 36.16 -21.76
C ASP A 334 3.55 36.81 -23.11
N GLU A 335 2.31 37.30 -23.27
CA GLU A 335 1.87 38.02 -24.48
C GLU A 335 2.43 39.44 -24.57
N HIS A 336 2.93 40.01 -23.47
CA HIS A 336 3.48 41.36 -23.39
C HIS A 336 4.92 41.37 -22.83
N PRO A 337 5.94 41.04 -23.65
CA PRO A 337 7.34 40.98 -23.22
C PRO A 337 7.85 42.26 -22.54
N ASP A 338 7.38 43.43 -22.96
CA ASP A 338 7.74 44.72 -22.35
C ASP A 338 7.27 44.81 -20.88
N LEU A 339 6.09 44.28 -20.56
CA LEU A 339 5.58 44.21 -19.19
C LEU A 339 6.40 43.22 -18.35
N SER A 340 6.70 42.04 -18.92
CA SER A 340 7.57 41.05 -18.28
C SER A 340 8.95 41.61 -17.97
N GLN A 341 9.56 42.34 -18.91
CA GLN A 341 10.85 42.99 -18.72
C GLN A 341 10.78 44.10 -17.65
N SER A 342 9.75 44.95 -17.71
CA SER A 342 9.50 46.01 -16.72
C SER A 342 9.38 45.45 -15.30
N LEU A 343 8.59 44.38 -15.12
CA LEU A 343 8.43 43.70 -13.84
C LEU A 343 9.77 43.12 -13.36
N ALA A 344 10.43 42.32 -14.19
CA ALA A 344 11.68 41.65 -13.83
C ALA A 344 12.78 42.65 -13.41
N GLN A 345 12.94 43.74 -14.16
CA GLN A 345 13.90 44.80 -13.83
C GLN A 345 13.53 45.53 -12.53
N THR A 346 12.23 45.78 -12.29
CA THR A 346 11.75 46.41 -11.05
C THR A 346 12.08 45.54 -9.83
N LEU A 347 11.86 44.23 -9.91
CA LEU A 347 12.16 43.30 -8.81
C LEU A 347 13.67 43.09 -8.63
N ALA A 348 14.45 43.04 -9.71
CA ALA A 348 15.90 42.98 -9.63
C ALA A 348 16.49 44.21 -8.93
N LYS A 349 15.95 45.41 -9.21
CA LYS A 349 16.34 46.64 -8.52
C LYS A 349 15.98 46.58 -7.03
N ALA A 350 14.79 46.09 -6.70
CA ALA A 350 14.36 45.90 -5.31
C ALA A 350 15.30 44.97 -4.53
N GLN A 351 15.78 43.89 -5.16
CA GLN A 351 16.76 43.00 -4.56
C GLN A 351 18.08 43.72 -4.23
N GLN A 352 18.57 44.56 -5.13
CA GLN A 352 19.80 45.34 -4.95
C GLN A 352 19.66 46.39 -3.84
N THR A 353 18.51 47.06 -3.77
CA THR A 353 18.19 48.05 -2.71
C THR A 353 17.79 47.40 -1.39
N LYS A 354 17.61 46.07 -1.35
CA LYS A 354 17.16 45.28 -0.20
C LYS A 354 15.74 45.63 0.26
N ASP A 355 14.87 46.00 -0.69
CA ASP A 355 13.45 46.23 -0.44
C ASP A 355 12.69 44.89 -0.38
N SER A 356 11.48 44.90 0.20
CA SER A 356 10.59 43.73 0.18
C SER A 356 10.08 43.47 -1.24
N ILE A 357 10.48 42.33 -1.79
CA ILE A 357 10.12 41.90 -3.15
C ILE A 357 8.61 41.82 -3.30
N GLU A 358 7.88 41.29 -2.31
CA GLU A 358 6.42 41.18 -2.35
C GLU A 358 5.74 42.54 -2.37
N SER A 359 6.25 43.48 -1.58
CA SER A 359 5.70 44.84 -1.51
C SER A 359 5.92 45.59 -2.82
N VAL A 360 7.11 45.48 -3.40
CA VAL A 360 7.45 46.10 -4.69
C VAL A 360 6.66 45.44 -5.83
N CYS A 361 6.52 44.11 -5.82
CA CYS A 361 5.73 43.38 -6.80
C CYS A 361 4.27 43.86 -6.80
N LEU A 362 3.63 43.94 -5.63
CA LEU A 362 2.25 44.40 -5.51
C LEU A 362 2.08 45.87 -5.91
N ALA A 363 3.06 46.73 -5.58
CA ALA A 363 3.07 48.12 -6.00
C ALA A 363 3.18 48.26 -7.52
N TRP A 364 4.03 47.46 -8.16
CA TRP A 364 4.15 47.41 -9.62
C TRP A 364 2.85 46.96 -10.28
N ILE A 365 2.21 45.92 -9.73
CA ILE A 365 0.90 45.42 -10.22
C ILE A 365 -0.16 46.53 -10.15
N ASN A 366 -0.25 47.24 -9.01
CA ASN A 366 -1.19 48.35 -8.85
C ASN A 366 -0.92 49.51 -9.84
N ALA A 367 0.33 49.76 -10.20
CA ALA A 367 0.70 50.79 -11.17
C ALA A 367 0.34 50.41 -12.62
N HIS A 368 0.22 49.11 -12.93
CA HIS A 368 -0.15 48.57 -14.24
C HIS A 368 -1.58 47.99 -14.22
N ALA A 369 -2.48 48.63 -13.48
CA ALA A 369 -3.82 48.13 -13.21
C ALA A 369 -4.64 47.91 -14.50
N HIS A 370 -4.46 48.76 -15.50
CA HIS A 370 -5.20 48.67 -16.77
C HIS A 370 -4.73 47.46 -17.59
N GLU A 371 -3.42 47.31 -17.76
CA GLU A 371 -2.80 46.21 -18.53
C GLU A 371 -3.10 44.85 -17.89
N LEU A 372 -3.07 44.79 -16.55
CA LEU A 372 -3.34 43.57 -15.78
C LEU A 372 -4.83 43.34 -15.49
N LYS A 373 -5.72 44.18 -16.05
CA LYS A 373 -7.19 44.06 -15.93
C LYS A 373 -7.68 44.02 -14.48
N LEU A 374 -7.12 44.87 -13.62
CA LEU A 374 -7.57 45.03 -12.23
C LEU A 374 -8.89 45.81 -12.20
N ASN A 375 -9.88 45.23 -11.52
CA ASN A 375 -11.12 45.92 -11.17
C ASN A 375 -10.91 46.87 -9.97
N ARG A 376 -9.97 46.53 -9.09
CA ARG A 376 -9.65 47.28 -7.87
C ARG A 376 -8.19 47.06 -7.46
N SER A 377 -7.50 48.12 -7.06
CA SER A 377 -6.13 48.03 -6.50
C SER A 377 -6.08 47.22 -5.22
N PHE A 378 -4.97 46.52 -5.02
CA PHE A 378 -4.64 45.82 -3.78
C PHE A 378 -4.21 46.82 -2.70
N ASN A 379 -4.58 46.54 -1.45
CA ASN A 379 -4.34 47.40 -0.30
C ASN A 379 -3.36 46.74 0.71
N PRO A 380 -2.93 47.44 1.77
CA PRO A 380 -1.97 46.89 2.73
C PRO A 380 -2.41 45.59 3.43
N GLN A 381 -3.72 45.38 3.62
CA GLN A 381 -4.25 44.14 4.17
C GLN A 381 -4.09 42.97 3.19
N ASP A 382 -4.26 43.22 1.88
CA ASP A 382 -4.01 42.22 0.84
C ASP A 382 -2.53 41.82 0.84
N LEU A 383 -1.63 42.81 0.90
CA LEU A 383 -0.19 42.57 0.99
C LEU A 383 0.17 41.68 2.19
N LYS A 384 -0.45 41.94 3.35
CA LYS A 384 -0.22 41.12 4.55
C LYS A 384 -0.62 39.67 4.32
N GLN A 385 -1.83 39.43 3.81
CA GLN A 385 -2.32 38.06 3.57
C GLN A 385 -1.47 37.35 2.50
N ILE A 386 -1.13 38.04 1.41
CA ILE A 386 -0.29 37.49 0.34
C ILE A 386 1.09 37.09 0.87
N LYS A 387 1.71 37.89 1.74
CA LYS A 387 3.00 37.55 2.35
C LYS A 387 2.90 36.34 3.27
N GLU A 388 1.84 36.27 4.08
CA GLU A 388 1.56 35.12 4.95
C GLU A 388 1.35 33.84 4.13
N ASP A 389 0.52 33.90 3.08
CA ASP A 389 0.26 32.78 2.18
C ASP A 389 1.54 32.38 1.43
N PHE A 390 2.31 33.32 0.90
CA PHE A 390 3.53 33.05 0.15
C PHE A 390 4.58 32.34 0.99
N ALA A 391 4.87 32.85 2.19
CA ALA A 391 5.81 32.21 3.10
C ALA A 391 5.31 30.80 3.53
N THR A 392 4.05 30.69 3.95
CA THR A 392 3.50 29.43 4.48
C THR A 392 3.38 28.33 3.42
N LEU A 393 2.91 28.68 2.21
CA LEU A 393 2.70 27.71 1.14
C LEU A 393 4.02 27.33 0.48
N TYR A 394 4.95 28.27 0.27
CA TYR A 394 6.23 27.97 -0.35
C TYR A 394 7.08 27.03 0.52
N THR A 395 7.11 27.21 1.84
CA THR A 395 7.79 26.28 2.76
C THR A 395 7.25 24.85 2.67
N GLN A 396 5.96 24.66 2.38
CA GLN A 396 5.40 23.31 2.20
C GLN A 396 5.85 22.62 0.92
N ILE A 397 6.35 23.37 -0.07
CA ILE A 397 6.74 22.85 -1.39
C ILE A 397 8.21 23.08 -1.72
N GLU A 398 9.02 23.65 -0.82
CA GLU A 398 10.40 24.08 -1.14
C GLU A 398 11.29 22.93 -1.63
N ASP A 399 11.04 21.73 -1.11
CA ASP A 399 11.73 20.48 -1.44
C ASP A 399 11.04 19.68 -2.57
N SER A 400 10.05 20.25 -3.26
CA SER A 400 9.38 19.58 -4.36
C SER A 400 10.38 19.24 -5.49
N PRO A 401 10.32 18.04 -6.08
CA PRO A 401 11.21 17.66 -7.17
C PRO A 401 10.92 18.45 -8.46
N HIS A 402 9.68 18.93 -8.59
CA HIS A 402 9.15 19.65 -9.74
C HIS A 402 8.39 20.89 -9.25
N PHE A 403 8.48 22.00 -9.98
CA PHE A 403 7.83 23.28 -9.66
C PHE A 403 6.88 23.74 -10.76
N ASP A 404 6.54 22.84 -11.68
CA ASP A 404 5.80 23.11 -12.91
C ASP A 404 4.33 23.46 -12.63
N GLU A 405 3.72 22.86 -11.61
CA GLU A 405 2.33 23.13 -11.24
C GLU A 405 2.05 22.90 -9.76
N PHE A 406 1.07 23.63 -9.24
CA PHE A 406 0.58 23.48 -7.87
C PHE A 406 -0.93 23.69 -7.77
N LEU A 407 -1.58 22.93 -6.89
CA LEU A 407 -2.99 23.09 -6.52
C LEU A 407 -3.06 23.75 -5.14
N VAL A 408 -3.68 24.92 -5.05
CA VAL A 408 -3.86 25.68 -3.79
C VAL A 408 -5.28 25.51 -3.28
N PHE A 409 -5.42 25.18 -2.01
CA PHE A 409 -6.70 25.05 -1.31
C PHE A 409 -7.00 26.28 -0.45
N ARG A 410 -8.16 26.91 -0.68
CA ARG A 410 -8.60 28.11 0.04
C ARG A 410 -9.59 27.76 1.15
N ARG A 411 -9.05 27.64 2.36
CA ARG A 411 -9.82 27.32 3.59
C ARG A 411 -10.83 28.40 3.97
N ASP A 412 -10.55 29.64 3.59
CA ASP A 412 -11.39 30.83 3.78
C ASP A 412 -12.62 30.85 2.86
N ARG A 413 -12.72 29.91 1.91
CA ARG A 413 -13.85 29.78 1.00
C ARG A 413 -14.59 28.46 1.19
N LYS A 414 -15.93 28.54 1.19
CA LYS A 414 -16.79 27.37 1.06
C LYS A 414 -16.71 26.85 -0.37
N GLY A 415 -16.71 25.53 -0.52
CA GLY A 415 -16.70 24.87 -1.82
C GLY A 415 -16.79 23.35 -1.70
N ASP A 416 -16.69 22.66 -2.83
CA ASP A 416 -16.83 21.21 -2.94
C ASP A 416 -15.60 20.42 -2.47
N PHE A 417 -14.52 21.12 -2.12
CA PHE A 417 -13.28 20.52 -1.65
C PHE A 417 -13.06 20.80 -0.17
N VAL A 418 -12.48 19.83 0.50
CA VAL A 418 -12.18 19.84 1.93
C VAL A 418 -10.80 19.24 2.16
N THR A 419 -10.31 19.31 3.39
CA THR A 419 -9.13 18.56 3.82
C THR A 419 -9.52 17.46 4.78
N HIS A 420 -8.97 16.28 4.57
CA HIS A 420 -9.16 15.12 5.44
C HIS A 420 -7.94 14.22 5.35
N GLN A 421 -7.46 13.69 6.49
CA GLN A 421 -6.34 12.74 6.52
C GLN A 421 -5.09 13.22 5.73
N ALA A 422 -4.67 14.46 5.99
CA ALA A 422 -3.53 15.11 5.33
C ALA A 422 -3.60 15.16 3.79
N SER A 423 -4.80 15.10 3.22
CA SER A 423 -5.05 15.22 1.79
C SER A 423 -6.09 16.31 1.52
N ILE A 424 -5.98 16.94 0.35
CA ILE A 424 -7.07 17.71 -0.24
C ILE A 424 -8.00 16.69 -0.89
N CYS A 425 -9.28 16.77 -0.56
CA CYS A 425 -10.29 15.79 -0.93
C CYS A 425 -11.53 16.47 -1.50
N THR A 426 -12.38 15.68 -2.14
CA THR A 426 -13.79 16.03 -2.39
C THR A 426 -14.71 14.95 -1.84
N SER A 427 -15.99 15.26 -1.70
CA SER A 427 -17.01 14.28 -1.30
C SER A 427 -17.22 13.26 -2.42
N PHE A 428 -17.00 11.98 -2.12
CA PHE A 428 -17.26 10.91 -3.09
C PHE A 428 -18.75 10.83 -3.46
N ALA A 429 -19.66 11.16 -2.54
CA ALA A 429 -21.08 11.28 -2.84
C ALA A 429 -21.35 12.36 -3.89
N THR A 430 -20.70 13.53 -3.77
CA THR A 430 -20.84 14.61 -4.76
C THR A 430 -20.26 14.19 -6.11
N PHE A 431 -19.10 13.52 -6.12
CA PHE A 431 -18.51 12.97 -7.34
C PHE A 431 -19.40 11.94 -8.00
N ALA A 432 -19.92 10.95 -7.25
CA ALA A 432 -20.76 9.87 -7.77
C ALA A 432 -22.09 10.37 -8.37
N CYS A 433 -22.65 11.45 -7.83
CA CYS A 433 -23.86 12.08 -8.36
C CYS A 433 -23.58 13.01 -9.57
N HIS A 434 -22.34 13.11 -10.06
CA HIS A 434 -22.02 14.00 -11.17
C HIS A 434 -22.68 13.51 -12.47
N PRO A 435 -23.36 14.37 -13.26
CA PRO A 435 -24.11 13.96 -14.46
C PRO A 435 -23.29 13.19 -15.51
N LEU A 436 -21.99 13.51 -15.63
CA LEU A 436 -21.08 12.79 -16.55
C LEU A 436 -20.86 11.31 -16.20
N LEU A 437 -21.17 10.88 -14.98
CA LEU A 437 -21.12 9.46 -14.59
C LEU A 437 -22.41 8.71 -14.94
N GLY A 438 -23.51 9.42 -15.20
CA GLY A 438 -24.77 8.82 -15.66
C GLY A 438 -25.30 7.68 -14.79
N LEU A 439 -24.98 7.64 -13.49
CA LEU A 439 -25.41 6.57 -12.61
C LEU A 439 -26.94 6.62 -12.40
N PRO A 440 -27.63 5.46 -12.31
CA PRO A 440 -29.06 5.42 -12.01
C PRO A 440 -29.38 6.09 -10.66
N ILE A 441 -30.53 6.77 -10.58
CA ILE A 441 -30.95 7.50 -9.38
C ILE A 441 -31.07 6.54 -8.20
N GLU A 442 -31.51 5.31 -8.42
CA GLU A 442 -31.66 4.29 -7.37
C GLU A 442 -30.32 3.92 -6.70
N VAL A 443 -29.21 4.08 -7.43
CA VAL A 443 -27.86 3.83 -6.93
C VAL A 443 -27.32 5.03 -6.14
N THR A 444 -27.63 6.26 -6.57
CA THR A 444 -27.10 7.48 -5.96
C THR A 444 -27.99 8.09 -4.88
N GLN A 445 -29.31 7.83 -4.90
CA GLN A 445 -30.28 8.38 -3.95
C GLN A 445 -29.90 8.13 -2.47
N PRO A 446 -29.38 6.96 -2.07
CA PRO A 446 -28.95 6.75 -0.69
C PRO A 446 -27.82 7.68 -0.23
N LEU A 447 -27.08 8.31 -1.15
CA LEU A 447 -25.98 9.23 -0.88
C LEU A 447 -26.43 10.70 -0.74
N GLU A 448 -27.68 11.03 -1.07
CA GLU A 448 -28.21 12.41 -1.02
C GLU A 448 -28.06 13.03 0.37
N ARG A 449 -28.28 12.24 1.43
CA ARG A 449 -28.09 12.69 2.82
C ARG A 449 -26.65 13.10 3.09
N ALA A 450 -25.67 12.30 2.65
CA ALA A 450 -24.26 12.61 2.81
C ALA A 450 -23.83 13.85 1.99
N GLN A 451 -24.44 14.06 0.82
CA GLN A 451 -24.22 15.24 0.00
C GLN A 451 -24.81 16.51 0.65
N ALA A 452 -26.05 16.44 1.14
CA ALA A 452 -26.71 17.58 1.80
C ALA A 452 -26.00 17.97 3.11
N ALA A 453 -25.51 16.99 3.87
CA ALA A 453 -24.77 17.21 5.10
C ALA A 453 -23.36 17.79 4.87
N LEU A 454 -22.79 17.75 3.65
CA LEU A 454 -21.46 18.29 3.38
C LEU A 454 -21.36 19.80 3.72
N GLY A 455 -22.42 20.57 3.43
CA GLY A 455 -22.42 22.02 3.68
C GLY A 455 -22.45 22.41 5.17
N THR A 456 -22.75 21.46 6.07
CA THR A 456 -22.68 21.66 7.52
C THR A 456 -21.30 21.32 8.07
N LEU A 457 -20.49 20.58 7.31
CA LEU A 457 -19.10 20.28 7.65
C LEU A 457 -18.19 21.49 7.33
N GLY A 458 -17.17 21.70 8.16
CA GLY A 458 -16.13 22.68 7.87
C GLY A 458 -15.25 22.27 6.67
N THR A 459 -14.37 23.18 6.23
CA THR A 459 -13.38 22.90 5.17
C THR A 459 -12.24 21.99 5.63
N GLN A 460 -12.09 21.80 6.94
CA GLN A 460 -11.17 20.86 7.56
C GLN A 460 -11.95 19.81 8.33
N ILE A 461 -11.96 18.59 7.80
CA ILE A 461 -12.65 17.46 8.39
C ILE A 461 -11.69 16.80 9.39
N PRO A 462 -12.01 16.82 10.69
CA PRO A 462 -11.13 16.26 11.70
C PRO A 462 -11.00 14.75 11.50
N HIS A 463 -9.82 14.25 11.83
CA HIS A 463 -9.64 12.83 12.03
C HIS A 463 -10.26 12.47 13.39
N ASN A 464 -11.47 11.92 13.40
CA ASN A 464 -12.17 11.54 14.64
C ASN A 464 -11.92 10.06 14.94
N PRO A 465 -10.95 9.73 15.82
CA PRO A 465 -10.81 8.35 16.28
C PRO A 465 -12.09 7.96 17.03
N MET A 466 -12.77 6.91 16.58
CA MET A 466 -13.91 6.40 17.33
C MET A 466 -13.44 5.82 18.67
N SER A 467 -14.22 6.08 19.72
CA SER A 467 -13.94 5.54 21.04
C SER A 467 -14.01 4.01 21.02
N GLU A 468 -13.08 3.38 21.73
CA GLU A 468 -13.11 1.93 21.92
C GLU A 468 -14.36 1.56 22.72
N LYS A 469 -15.33 0.95 22.03
CA LYS A 469 -16.53 0.44 22.68
C LYS A 469 -16.31 -1.03 23.01
N LYS A 470 -16.53 -1.37 24.28
CA LYS A 470 -16.57 -2.74 24.77
C LYS A 470 -18.01 -3.10 25.11
N ILE A 471 -18.36 -4.36 24.93
CA ILE A 471 -19.61 -4.92 25.40
C ILE A 471 -19.31 -5.93 26.51
N THR A 472 -20.14 -5.94 27.55
CA THR A 472 -20.06 -6.93 28.61
C THR A 472 -21.12 -7.99 28.38
N LEU A 473 -20.69 -9.25 28.20
CA LEU A 473 -21.58 -10.40 28.05
C LEU A 473 -21.65 -11.24 29.33
N ASP A 474 -22.86 -11.68 29.67
CA ASP A 474 -23.12 -12.62 30.77
C ASP A 474 -23.12 -14.06 30.24
N VAL A 475 -21.93 -14.60 30.01
CA VAL A 475 -21.74 -15.95 29.43
C VAL A 475 -22.27 -17.08 30.32
N ALA A 476 -22.50 -16.81 31.62
CA ALA A 476 -23.12 -17.76 32.53
C ALA A 476 -24.60 -18.01 32.19
N LYS A 477 -25.26 -17.06 31.50
CA LYS A 477 -26.65 -17.17 31.06
C LYS A 477 -26.83 -17.69 29.63
N MET A 478 -25.74 -17.83 28.88
CA MET A 478 -25.77 -18.32 27.50
C MET A 478 -25.90 -19.85 27.47
N SER A 479 -26.64 -20.37 26.49
CA SER A 479 -26.69 -21.81 26.18
C SER A 479 -25.35 -22.31 25.63
N LEU A 480 -25.07 -23.62 25.70
CA LEU A 480 -23.82 -24.18 25.17
C LEU A 480 -23.60 -23.88 23.67
N PRO A 481 -24.62 -23.92 22.79
CA PRO A 481 -24.46 -23.47 21.40
C PRO A 481 -24.08 -22.00 21.27
N GLU A 482 -24.68 -21.10 22.06
CA GLU A 482 -24.33 -19.67 22.04
C GLU A 482 -22.90 -19.43 22.55
N VAL A 483 -22.43 -20.23 23.51
CA VAL A 483 -21.04 -20.19 23.98
C VAL A 483 -20.08 -20.75 22.92
N GLN A 484 -20.49 -21.75 22.14
CA GLN A 484 -19.74 -22.24 20.97
C GLN A 484 -19.59 -21.14 19.91
N ASP A 485 -20.70 -20.48 19.54
CA ASP A 485 -20.68 -19.36 18.60
C ASP A 485 -19.76 -18.24 19.10
N LEU A 486 -19.79 -17.93 20.41
CA LEU A 486 -18.90 -16.95 21.00
C LEU A 486 -17.43 -17.38 20.94
N TYR A 487 -17.12 -18.65 21.22
CA TYR A 487 -15.77 -19.20 21.12
C TYR A 487 -15.21 -19.07 19.69
N GLU A 488 -16.00 -19.43 18.67
CA GLU A 488 -15.63 -19.28 17.26
C GLU A 488 -15.45 -17.81 16.87
N ARG A 489 -16.31 -16.91 17.37
CA ARG A 489 -16.15 -15.46 17.17
C ARG A 489 -14.89 -14.91 17.82
N ILE A 490 -14.51 -15.36 19.01
CA ILE A 490 -13.23 -14.98 19.65
C ILE A 490 -12.05 -15.43 18.78
N ALA A 491 -12.12 -16.61 18.17
CA ALA A 491 -11.06 -17.13 17.30
C ALA A 491 -10.81 -16.24 16.06
N THR A 492 -11.79 -15.44 15.62
CA THR A 492 -11.65 -14.54 14.45
C THR A 492 -11.01 -13.17 14.76
N TYR A 493 -10.63 -12.87 16.01
CA TYR A 493 -9.87 -11.64 16.30
C TYR A 493 -8.51 -11.64 15.56
N LYS A 494 -7.89 -10.47 15.33
CA LYS A 494 -6.55 -10.45 14.70
C LYS A 494 -5.40 -10.47 15.73
N ASP A 495 -5.62 -9.89 16.91
CA ASP A 495 -4.61 -9.82 17.96
C ASP A 495 -4.57 -11.13 18.79
N PRO A 496 -3.47 -11.90 18.75
CA PRO A 496 -3.35 -13.15 19.49
C PRO A 496 -3.40 -12.97 21.01
N LYS A 497 -2.97 -11.82 21.54
CA LYS A 497 -3.05 -11.52 22.98
C LYS A 497 -4.49 -11.33 23.42
N VAL A 498 -5.30 -10.64 22.60
CA VAL A 498 -6.73 -10.46 22.85
C VAL A 498 -7.45 -11.81 22.79
N LYS A 499 -7.17 -12.65 21.78
CA LYS A 499 -7.72 -14.01 21.70
C LYS A 499 -7.43 -14.82 22.95
N ALA A 500 -6.15 -14.96 23.31
CA ALA A 500 -5.73 -15.77 24.43
C ALA A 500 -6.39 -15.31 25.73
N LYS A 501 -6.48 -13.99 25.95
CA LYS A 501 -7.17 -13.42 27.10
C LYS A 501 -8.66 -13.76 27.10
N LEU A 502 -9.36 -13.59 25.98
CA LEU A 502 -10.80 -13.85 25.89
C LEU A 502 -11.13 -15.34 26.04
N HIS A 503 -10.35 -16.24 25.43
CA HIS A 503 -10.50 -17.69 25.62
C HIS A 503 -10.24 -18.10 27.07
N ALA A 504 -9.22 -17.53 27.73
CA ALA A 504 -8.96 -17.79 29.14
C ALA A 504 -10.12 -17.33 30.04
N GLN A 505 -10.70 -16.15 29.77
CA GLN A 505 -11.89 -15.65 30.47
C GLN A 505 -13.11 -16.55 30.22
N LEU A 506 -13.33 -17.00 28.97
CA LEU A 506 -14.43 -17.91 28.64
C LEU A 506 -14.31 -19.24 29.40
N LYS A 507 -13.10 -19.82 29.46
CA LYS A 507 -12.82 -21.05 30.20
C LYS A 507 -13.02 -20.87 31.71
N GLN A 508 -12.66 -19.72 32.25
CA GLN A 508 -12.86 -19.40 33.67
C GLN A 508 -14.35 -19.28 34.03
N GLU A 509 -15.13 -18.60 33.18
CA GLU A 509 -16.55 -18.31 33.43
C GLU A 509 -17.47 -19.48 33.06
N ARG A 510 -17.06 -20.33 32.11
CA ARG A 510 -17.78 -21.53 31.66
C ARG A 510 -16.86 -22.76 31.63
N PRO A 511 -16.45 -23.27 32.81
CA PRO A 511 -15.59 -24.45 32.89
C PRO A 511 -16.29 -25.73 32.39
N ASP A 512 -17.62 -25.73 32.30
CA ASP A 512 -18.45 -26.79 31.75
C ASP A 512 -18.42 -26.85 30.21
N PHE A 513 -18.10 -25.73 29.55
CA PHE A 513 -18.06 -25.64 28.11
C PHE A 513 -16.76 -26.27 27.56
N LYS A 514 -16.93 -27.26 26.68
CA LYS A 514 -15.86 -27.87 25.91
C LYS A 514 -16.01 -27.44 24.44
N PRO A 515 -15.15 -26.57 23.91
CA PRO A 515 -15.32 -26.04 22.55
C PRO A 515 -15.27 -27.16 21.52
N GLN A 516 -16.22 -27.22 20.60
CA GLN A 516 -16.16 -28.12 19.46
C GLN A 516 -15.02 -27.65 18.55
N ILE A 517 -13.88 -28.36 18.55
CA ILE A 517 -12.75 -28.01 17.70
C ILE A 517 -13.14 -28.31 16.25
N ASN A 518 -12.92 -27.34 15.37
CA ASN A 518 -13.35 -27.41 13.98
C ASN A 518 -12.46 -28.39 13.19
N ALA A 519 -12.75 -29.69 13.26
CA ALA A 519 -12.00 -30.70 12.52
C ALA A 519 -12.04 -30.45 11.00
N LYS A 520 -13.06 -29.77 10.45
CA LYS A 520 -13.07 -29.32 9.05
C LYS A 520 -11.95 -28.31 8.77
N GLN A 521 -11.74 -27.33 9.67
CA GLN A 521 -10.62 -26.39 9.55
C GLN A 521 -9.27 -27.11 9.64
N PHE A 522 -9.12 -28.07 10.55
CA PHE A 522 -7.90 -28.88 10.66
C PHE A 522 -7.60 -29.64 9.36
N LEU A 523 -8.58 -30.36 8.82
CA LEU A 523 -8.49 -31.06 7.54
C LEU A 523 -8.14 -30.09 6.40
N GLN A 524 -8.75 -28.91 6.38
CA GLN A 524 -8.50 -27.86 5.39
C GLN A 524 -7.05 -27.32 5.46
N CYS A 525 -6.54 -27.04 6.67
CA CYS A 525 -5.15 -26.60 6.87
C CYS A 525 -4.16 -27.64 6.33
N VAL A 526 -4.43 -28.93 6.58
CA VAL A 526 -3.62 -30.03 6.06
C VAL A 526 -3.69 -30.10 4.53
N ALA A 527 -4.90 -30.02 3.96
CA ALA A 527 -5.11 -30.01 2.51
C ALA A 527 -4.36 -28.87 1.80
N PHE A 528 -4.31 -27.71 2.45
CA PHE A 528 -3.65 -26.50 1.97
C PHE A 528 -2.15 -26.44 2.30
N GLY A 529 -1.59 -27.49 2.91
CA GLY A 529 -0.17 -27.53 3.28
C GLY A 529 0.21 -26.49 4.34
N GLN A 530 -0.73 -26.01 5.15
CA GLN A 530 -0.54 -25.04 6.23
C GLN A 530 -0.09 -25.76 7.51
N GLN A 531 1.09 -26.37 7.46
CA GLN A 531 1.60 -27.24 8.53
C GLN A 531 1.61 -26.54 9.90
N ASN A 532 2.03 -25.27 9.98
CA ASN A 532 2.11 -24.55 11.25
C ASN A 532 0.72 -24.31 11.86
N ASP A 533 -0.27 -23.98 11.03
CA ASP A 533 -1.64 -23.73 11.49
C ASP A 533 -2.31 -25.06 11.92
N ALA A 534 -2.09 -26.14 11.17
CA ALA A 534 -2.53 -27.47 11.55
C ALA A 534 -1.89 -27.94 12.87
N GLU A 535 -0.58 -27.71 13.05
CA GLU A 535 0.12 -28.05 14.28
C GLU A 535 -0.36 -27.21 15.47
N ALA A 536 -0.72 -25.93 15.26
CA ALA A 536 -1.28 -25.08 16.30
C ALA A 536 -2.60 -25.65 16.85
N LEU A 537 -3.48 -26.16 15.96
CA LEU A 537 -4.74 -26.80 16.35
C LEU A 537 -4.53 -28.06 17.18
N LEU A 538 -3.47 -28.84 16.91
CA LEU A 538 -3.11 -30.02 17.71
C LEU A 538 -2.50 -29.65 19.08
N LYS A 539 -1.86 -28.49 19.21
CA LYS A 539 -1.28 -27.99 20.47
C LYS A 539 -2.29 -27.34 21.41
N GLU A 540 -3.40 -26.84 20.87
CA GLU A 540 -4.40 -26.10 21.65
C GLU A 540 -5.06 -26.99 22.71
N ASP A 541 -5.27 -28.27 22.39
CA ASP A 541 -5.80 -29.28 23.31
C ASP A 541 -5.21 -30.66 22.98
N THR A 542 -4.15 -31.03 23.71
CA THR A 542 -3.45 -32.31 23.51
C THR A 542 -4.33 -33.54 23.76
N ASP A 543 -5.36 -33.41 24.61
CA ASP A 543 -6.28 -34.52 24.90
C ASP A 543 -7.22 -34.78 23.72
N ARG A 544 -7.48 -33.75 22.91
CA ARG A 544 -8.35 -33.81 21.72
C ARG A 544 -7.59 -33.93 20.41
N ALA A 545 -6.27 -33.89 20.44
CA ALA A 545 -5.42 -34.14 19.27
C ALA A 545 -5.78 -35.48 18.60
N GLN A 546 -6.08 -36.52 19.38
CA GLN A 546 -6.48 -37.83 18.83
C GLN A 546 -7.83 -37.77 18.09
N GLU A 547 -8.82 -37.02 18.62
CA GLU A 547 -10.12 -36.81 17.96
C GLU A 547 -9.94 -36.13 16.59
N LEU A 548 -9.07 -35.11 16.51
CA LEU A 548 -8.76 -34.42 15.26
C LEU A 548 -8.03 -35.31 14.25
N LEU A 549 -7.05 -36.10 14.73
CA LEU A 549 -6.26 -37.00 13.89
C LEU A 549 -7.11 -38.14 13.29
N LEU A 550 -8.17 -38.56 13.98
CA LEU A 550 -9.09 -39.63 13.56
C LEU A 550 -10.36 -39.11 12.87
N ALA A 551 -10.55 -37.80 12.74
CA ALA A 551 -11.72 -37.22 12.09
C ALA A 551 -11.76 -37.59 10.60
N ASP A 552 -12.75 -38.39 10.18
CA ASP A 552 -12.87 -38.93 8.81
C ASP A 552 -14.24 -38.76 8.17
N ASN A 553 -15.21 -38.20 8.91
CA ASN A 553 -16.61 -38.09 8.50
C ASN A 553 -16.96 -36.74 7.86
N MET A 554 -15.96 -35.91 7.56
CA MET A 554 -16.16 -34.57 6.99
C MET A 554 -15.45 -34.41 5.66
N SER A 555 -16.16 -33.84 4.70
CA SER A 555 -15.59 -33.51 3.40
C SER A 555 -14.78 -32.22 3.44
N PHE A 556 -13.64 -32.18 2.76
CA PHE A 556 -12.82 -30.99 2.58
C PHE A 556 -12.25 -30.95 1.16
N THR A 557 -11.82 -29.76 0.72
CA THR A 557 -11.38 -29.53 -0.67
C THR A 557 -9.96 -29.01 -0.69
N ASP A 558 -9.09 -29.57 -1.52
CA ASP A 558 -7.76 -29.00 -1.71
C ASP A 558 -7.74 -27.85 -2.74
N TYR A 559 -6.57 -27.27 -2.99
CA TYR A 559 -6.48 -26.15 -3.93
C TYR A 559 -6.77 -26.50 -5.39
N SER A 560 -6.69 -27.78 -5.76
CA SER A 560 -6.94 -28.29 -7.11
C SER A 560 -8.42 -28.63 -7.32
N GLY A 561 -9.27 -28.38 -6.32
CA GLY A 561 -10.71 -28.63 -6.39
C GLY A 561 -11.08 -30.10 -6.14
N ARG A 562 -10.15 -30.92 -5.64
CA ARG A 562 -10.43 -32.31 -5.26
C ARG A 562 -11.11 -32.34 -3.90
N ILE A 563 -12.24 -33.04 -3.81
CA ILE A 563 -13.01 -33.18 -2.57
C ILE A 563 -12.76 -34.57 -1.99
N PHE A 564 -12.27 -34.61 -0.75
CA PHE A 564 -11.95 -35.81 0.01
C PHE A 564 -12.86 -35.95 1.22
N THR A 565 -13.15 -37.18 1.62
CA THR A 565 -13.77 -37.53 2.90
C THR A 565 -12.92 -38.61 3.56
N CYS A 566 -11.87 -38.18 4.25
CA CYS A 566 -10.89 -39.05 4.91
C CYS A 566 -10.20 -38.31 6.06
N THR A 567 -9.30 -38.98 6.78
CA THR A 567 -8.48 -38.32 7.80
C THR A 567 -7.41 -37.41 7.19
N ALA A 568 -6.94 -36.45 7.99
CA ALA A 568 -5.79 -35.60 7.63
C ALA A 568 -4.57 -36.43 7.22
N TYR A 569 -4.33 -37.54 7.89
CA TYR A 569 -3.19 -38.40 7.64
C TYR A 569 -3.33 -39.20 6.34
N GLU A 570 -4.52 -39.75 6.03
CA GLU A 570 -4.79 -40.42 4.75
C GLU A 570 -4.56 -39.48 3.56
N TYR A 571 -5.04 -38.23 3.65
CA TYR A 571 -4.77 -37.25 2.59
C TYR A 571 -3.29 -36.91 2.48
N ALA A 572 -2.59 -36.64 3.60
CA ALA A 572 -1.15 -36.33 3.56
C ALA A 572 -0.33 -37.50 2.97
N TYR A 573 -0.71 -38.73 3.31
CA TYR A 573 -0.14 -39.96 2.76
C TYR A 573 -0.39 -40.09 1.26
N TRP A 574 -1.64 -39.91 0.82
CA TRP A 574 -2.02 -39.92 -0.60
C TRP A 574 -1.28 -38.83 -1.39
N ALA A 575 -1.24 -37.60 -0.88
CA ALA A 575 -0.55 -36.49 -1.51
C ALA A 575 0.98 -36.66 -1.53
N LYS A 576 1.52 -37.61 -0.75
CA LYS A 576 2.95 -37.78 -0.45
C LYS A 576 3.60 -36.57 0.25
N ASP A 577 2.83 -35.80 1.04
CA ASP A 577 3.36 -34.71 1.87
C ASP A 577 4.01 -35.30 3.14
N THR A 578 5.21 -35.85 2.96
CA THR A 578 5.90 -36.58 4.04
C THR A 578 6.31 -35.65 5.19
N HIS A 579 6.49 -34.35 4.97
CA HIS A 579 6.69 -33.37 6.03
C HIS A 579 5.45 -33.23 6.92
N MET A 580 4.26 -33.17 6.32
CA MET A 580 3.00 -33.13 7.05
C MET A 580 2.78 -34.44 7.82
N CYS A 581 3.04 -35.60 7.20
CA CYS A 581 2.98 -36.89 7.90
C CYS A 581 3.87 -36.91 9.15
N ARG A 582 5.13 -36.45 9.06
CA ARG A 582 6.03 -36.37 10.23
C ARG A 582 5.52 -35.44 11.32
N MET A 583 4.87 -34.33 10.95
CA MET A 583 4.28 -33.43 11.93
C MET A 583 3.13 -34.14 12.67
N LEU A 584 2.20 -34.75 11.94
CA LEU A 584 1.04 -35.45 12.49
C LEU A 584 1.46 -36.63 13.40
N GLU A 585 2.45 -37.42 12.97
CA GLU A 585 2.98 -38.57 13.71
C GLU A 585 3.45 -38.24 15.14
N LYS A 586 3.93 -37.01 15.38
CA LYS A 586 4.41 -36.56 16.69
C LYS A 586 3.31 -36.45 17.74
N TYR A 587 2.06 -36.31 17.29
CA TYR A 587 0.90 -36.11 18.15
C TYR A 587 0.05 -37.38 18.29
N MET A 588 0.42 -38.49 17.65
CA MET A 588 -0.35 -39.74 17.71
C MET A 588 0.04 -40.58 18.92
N ASP A 589 -0.95 -41.09 19.64
CA ASP A 589 -0.73 -42.18 20.59
C ASP A 589 -0.67 -43.55 19.89
N ASN A 590 -0.43 -44.62 20.66
CA ASN A 590 -0.33 -45.98 20.11
C ASN A 590 -1.63 -46.47 19.45
N THR A 591 -2.79 -46.05 19.96
CA THR A 591 -4.09 -46.45 19.43
C THR A 591 -4.33 -45.77 18.09
N THR A 592 -4.14 -44.45 18.02
CA THR A 592 -4.27 -43.65 16.81
C THR A 592 -3.28 -44.10 15.73
N LYS A 593 -2.03 -44.42 16.10
CA LYS A 593 -1.07 -45.00 15.15
C LYS A 593 -1.54 -46.32 14.56
N HIS A 594 -2.09 -47.20 15.39
CA HIS A 594 -2.60 -48.50 14.93
C HIS A 594 -3.79 -48.33 13.96
N ASP A 595 -4.73 -47.45 14.29
CA ASP A 595 -5.90 -47.19 13.46
C ASP A 595 -5.51 -46.56 12.11
N LEU A 596 -4.63 -45.56 12.13
CA LEU A 596 -4.13 -44.91 10.92
C LEU A 596 -3.27 -45.86 10.07
N LEU A 597 -2.51 -46.77 10.68
CA LEU A 597 -1.77 -47.82 9.97
C LEU A 597 -2.72 -48.70 9.16
N GLN A 598 -3.80 -49.18 9.77
CA GLN A 598 -4.80 -50.01 9.08
C GLN A 598 -5.50 -49.26 7.93
N ARG A 599 -5.70 -47.95 8.09
CA ARG A 599 -6.29 -47.09 7.06
C ARG A 599 -5.36 -46.91 5.85
N VAL A 600 -4.09 -46.56 6.07
CA VAL A 600 -3.14 -46.43 4.96
C VAL A 600 -2.83 -47.78 4.29
N GLN A 601 -2.81 -48.88 5.04
CA GLN A 601 -2.70 -50.23 4.45
C GLN A 601 -3.90 -50.58 3.55
N ARG A 602 -5.10 -50.09 3.89
CA ARG A 602 -6.29 -50.25 3.02
C ARG A 602 -6.16 -49.48 1.71
N ILE A 603 -5.51 -48.31 1.71
CA ILE A 603 -5.23 -47.55 0.47
C ILE A 603 -4.36 -48.37 -0.49
N GLU A 604 -3.36 -49.07 0.05
CA GLU A 604 -2.41 -49.91 -0.70
C GLU A 604 -2.96 -51.31 -1.08
N GLU A 605 -4.08 -51.73 -0.49
CA GLU A 605 -4.64 -53.06 -0.68
C GLU A 605 -4.99 -53.31 -2.16
N LEU A 606 -4.42 -54.35 -2.76
CA LEU A 606 -4.70 -54.72 -4.14
C LEU A 606 -6.10 -55.34 -4.27
N VAL A 607 -6.99 -54.66 -4.98
CA VAL A 607 -8.36 -55.10 -5.29
C VAL A 607 -8.52 -55.37 -6.78
N GLY A 608 -9.42 -56.29 -7.14
CA GLY A 608 -9.65 -56.74 -8.52
C GLY A 608 -9.29 -58.22 -8.76
N GLU A 609 -9.62 -58.72 -9.95
CA GLU A 609 -9.45 -60.14 -10.33
C GLU A 609 -8.27 -60.35 -11.31
N GLY A 610 -7.57 -61.48 -11.14
CA GLY A 610 -6.52 -61.92 -12.06
C GLY A 610 -5.33 -60.96 -12.18
N LEU A 611 -4.97 -60.61 -13.42
CA LEU A 611 -3.84 -59.73 -13.76
C LEU A 611 -4.17 -58.23 -13.61
N PHE A 612 -5.42 -57.86 -13.31
CA PHE A 612 -5.89 -56.46 -13.26
C PHE A 612 -6.00 -55.91 -11.83
N LYS A 613 -5.18 -56.42 -10.90
CA LYS A 613 -5.16 -55.90 -9.53
C LYS A 613 -4.60 -54.48 -9.52
N ALA A 614 -5.34 -53.56 -8.93
CA ALA A 614 -4.91 -52.19 -8.66
C ALA A 614 -5.07 -51.91 -7.16
N PRO A 615 -4.29 -50.97 -6.60
CA PRO A 615 -4.55 -50.51 -5.23
C PRO A 615 -5.99 -50.00 -5.11
N ARG A 616 -6.63 -50.28 -3.96
CA ARG A 616 -7.95 -49.75 -3.63
C ARG A 616 -7.99 -48.24 -3.74
N GLY A 617 -6.90 -47.59 -3.31
CA GLY A 617 -6.73 -46.16 -3.41
C GLY A 617 -7.58 -45.36 -2.41
N LEU A 618 -7.32 -44.07 -2.38
CA LEU A 618 -8.14 -43.07 -1.72
C LEU A 618 -9.14 -42.51 -2.73
N THR A 619 -10.42 -42.46 -2.34
CA THR A 619 -11.49 -41.92 -3.18
C THR A 619 -11.60 -40.41 -3.04
N TYR A 620 -11.76 -39.72 -4.17
CA TYR A 620 -12.06 -38.28 -4.20
C TYR A 620 -12.87 -37.92 -5.44
N THR A 621 -13.57 -36.78 -5.39
CA THR A 621 -14.26 -36.24 -6.56
C THR A 621 -13.56 -35.00 -7.07
N GLN A 622 -13.41 -34.87 -8.38
CA GLN A 622 -12.88 -33.69 -9.05
C GLN A 622 -13.70 -33.41 -10.31
N ASN A 623 -14.14 -32.16 -10.52
CA ASN A 623 -14.99 -31.79 -11.64
C ASN A 623 -16.27 -32.64 -11.80
N GLY A 624 -16.79 -33.18 -10.70
CA GLY A 624 -17.97 -34.05 -10.68
C GLY A 624 -17.71 -35.52 -11.03
N GLU A 625 -16.47 -35.90 -11.31
CA GLU A 625 -16.06 -37.28 -11.56
C GLU A 625 -15.41 -37.89 -10.31
N GLU A 626 -15.68 -39.17 -10.05
CA GLU A 626 -15.07 -39.91 -8.95
C GLU A 626 -13.76 -40.57 -9.41
N HIS A 627 -12.71 -40.42 -8.62
CA HIS A 627 -11.37 -40.95 -8.87
C HIS A 627 -10.92 -41.83 -7.70
N HIS A 628 -10.06 -42.80 -8.01
CA HIS A 628 -9.45 -43.71 -7.04
C HIS A 628 -7.96 -43.84 -7.35
N SER A 629 -7.09 -43.46 -6.41
CA SER A 629 -5.64 -43.69 -6.55
C SER A 629 -4.96 -43.85 -5.20
N ALA A 630 -3.92 -44.68 -5.11
CA ALA A 630 -3.15 -44.83 -3.86
C ALA A 630 -2.39 -43.56 -3.50
N HIS A 631 -1.85 -42.88 -4.51
CA HIS A 631 -1.11 -41.64 -4.35
C HIS A 631 -1.42 -40.64 -5.45
N PHE A 632 -1.01 -39.39 -5.23
CA PHE A 632 -0.95 -38.38 -6.28
C PHE A 632 0.11 -38.75 -7.33
N ASP A 633 -0.26 -38.62 -8.60
CA ASP A 633 0.58 -38.97 -9.75
C ASP A 633 1.20 -37.73 -10.38
N LEU A 634 2.53 -37.62 -10.33
CA LEU A 634 3.29 -36.52 -10.95
C LEU A 634 3.58 -36.78 -12.44
N THR A 635 3.19 -37.92 -13.00
CA THR A 635 3.42 -38.28 -14.41
C THR A 635 2.87 -37.24 -15.40
N PRO A 636 1.67 -36.67 -15.23
CA PRO A 636 1.16 -35.62 -16.13
C PRO A 636 2.08 -34.40 -16.21
N LEU A 637 2.63 -33.94 -15.07
CA LEU A 637 3.56 -32.82 -15.04
C LEU A 637 4.90 -33.15 -15.71
N LYS A 638 5.46 -34.34 -15.41
CA LYS A 638 6.70 -34.82 -16.05
C LYS A 638 6.54 -34.91 -17.56
N GLN A 639 5.41 -35.44 -18.03
CA GLN A 639 5.13 -35.59 -19.45
C GLN A 639 4.95 -34.23 -20.14
N ALA A 640 4.28 -33.26 -19.51
CA ALA A 640 4.13 -31.92 -20.07
C ALA A 640 5.49 -31.20 -20.19
N LEU A 641 6.33 -31.26 -19.15
CA LEU A 641 7.69 -30.73 -19.18
C LEU A 641 8.52 -31.39 -20.29
N LYS A 642 8.49 -32.72 -20.37
CA LYS A 642 9.19 -33.49 -21.40
C LYS A 642 8.73 -33.12 -22.81
N THR A 643 7.41 -33.01 -23.02
CA THR A 643 6.83 -32.63 -24.33
C THR A 643 7.32 -31.25 -24.76
N TYR A 644 7.35 -30.28 -23.84
CA TYR A 644 7.91 -28.96 -24.13
C TYR A 644 9.41 -29.04 -24.46
N ILE A 645 10.21 -29.78 -23.67
CA ILE A 645 11.65 -29.92 -23.89
C ILE A 645 11.94 -30.56 -25.25
N ASP A 646 11.25 -31.65 -25.60
CA ASP A 646 11.42 -32.35 -26.86
C ASP A 646 11.07 -31.45 -28.05
N ALA A 647 9.96 -30.71 -27.97
CA ALA A 647 9.58 -29.73 -28.99
C ALA A 647 10.58 -28.57 -29.08
N TYR A 648 11.07 -28.09 -27.93
CA TYR A 648 12.09 -27.05 -27.88
C TYR A 648 13.37 -27.51 -28.57
N ASP A 649 13.82 -28.73 -28.34
CA ASP A 649 15.06 -29.26 -28.91
C ASP A 649 14.96 -29.52 -30.42
N GLN A 650 13.78 -29.93 -30.89
CA GLN A 650 13.54 -30.22 -32.31
C GLN A 650 13.23 -28.97 -33.16
N SER A 651 12.72 -27.89 -32.56
CA SER A 651 12.34 -26.68 -33.28
C SER A 651 13.57 -25.94 -33.84
N PRO A 652 13.58 -25.49 -35.11
CA PRO A 652 14.67 -24.69 -35.66
C PRO A 652 14.67 -23.24 -35.13
N LYS A 653 13.56 -22.76 -34.58
CA LYS A 653 13.41 -21.46 -33.88
C LYS A 653 13.78 -20.23 -34.75
N GLN A 654 13.49 -20.30 -36.05
CA GLN A 654 13.84 -19.28 -37.04
C GLN A 654 12.70 -18.29 -37.30
N THR A 655 11.45 -18.67 -37.06
CA THR A 655 10.27 -17.84 -37.33
C THR A 655 9.46 -17.54 -36.08
N ASP A 656 8.70 -16.44 -36.10
CA ASP A 656 7.81 -16.06 -35.00
C ASP A 656 6.73 -17.14 -34.72
N ALA A 657 6.23 -17.80 -35.77
CA ALA A 657 5.25 -18.88 -35.64
C ALA A 657 5.80 -20.10 -34.87
N GLU A 658 7.09 -20.41 -35.04
CA GLU A 658 7.74 -21.49 -34.29
C GLU A 658 7.92 -21.14 -32.81
N TRP A 659 8.19 -19.87 -32.51
CA TRP A 659 8.23 -19.38 -31.13
C TRP A 659 6.85 -19.38 -30.48
N GLU A 660 5.81 -18.96 -31.21
CA GLU A 660 4.42 -19.00 -30.73
C GLU A 660 3.94 -20.42 -30.42
N ALA A 661 4.32 -21.41 -31.23
CA ALA A 661 4.03 -22.82 -30.96
C ALA A 661 4.72 -23.32 -29.68
N LEU A 662 5.96 -22.90 -29.42
CA LEU A 662 6.68 -23.23 -28.18
C LEU A 662 6.06 -22.55 -26.97
N ASP A 663 5.70 -21.27 -27.08
CA ASP A 663 5.02 -20.53 -26.01
C ASP A 663 3.67 -21.17 -25.66
N THR A 664 2.93 -21.64 -26.66
CA THR A 664 1.68 -22.41 -26.46
C THR A 664 1.91 -23.70 -25.68
N LEU A 665 2.97 -24.46 -26.02
CA LEU A 665 3.33 -25.68 -25.29
C LEU A 665 3.79 -25.36 -23.87
N TRP A 666 4.52 -24.27 -23.67
CA TRP A 666 4.97 -23.82 -22.35
C TRP A 666 3.78 -23.50 -21.45
N VAL A 667 2.83 -22.69 -21.93
CA VAL A 667 1.61 -22.36 -21.18
C VAL A 667 0.86 -23.63 -20.78
N LYS A 668 0.80 -24.65 -21.65
CA LYS A 668 0.16 -25.95 -21.33
C LYS A 668 0.85 -26.73 -20.21
N VAL A 669 2.13 -26.49 -19.91
CA VAL A 669 2.79 -27.05 -18.70
C VAL A 669 2.12 -26.53 -17.43
N GLY A 670 1.54 -25.33 -17.47
CA GLY A 670 0.84 -24.74 -16.34
C GLY A 670 -0.42 -25.50 -15.92
N LEU A 671 -1.03 -26.31 -16.81
CA LEU A 671 -2.22 -27.10 -16.49
C LEU A 671 -1.93 -28.18 -15.44
N PRO A 672 -0.97 -29.10 -15.63
CA PRO A 672 -0.60 -30.05 -14.58
C PRO A 672 0.08 -29.38 -13.38
N GLN A 673 0.74 -28.22 -13.54
CA GLN A 673 1.24 -27.45 -12.38
C GLN A 673 0.11 -26.95 -11.47
N ARG A 674 -1.03 -26.57 -12.04
CA ARG A 674 -2.21 -26.14 -11.29
C ARG A 674 -2.88 -27.28 -10.49
N ASP A 675 -2.67 -28.52 -10.91
CA ASP A 675 -3.29 -29.70 -10.31
C ASP A 675 -2.45 -30.35 -9.18
N VAL A 676 -1.22 -29.86 -8.94
CA VAL A 676 -0.35 -30.46 -7.91
C VAL A 676 -0.85 -30.14 -6.48
N PRO A 677 -0.65 -31.05 -5.51
CA PRO A 677 -0.87 -30.76 -4.09
C PRO A 677 -0.01 -29.60 -3.60
N ALA A 678 -0.47 -28.92 -2.55
CA ALA A 678 0.16 -27.69 -2.04
C ALA A 678 1.66 -27.83 -1.77
N HIS A 679 2.12 -28.97 -1.24
CA HIS A 679 3.52 -29.17 -0.91
C HIS A 679 4.45 -29.23 -2.15
N ILE A 680 3.95 -29.67 -3.31
CA ILE A 680 4.70 -29.62 -4.58
C ILE A 680 4.80 -28.17 -5.08
N ALA A 681 3.71 -27.41 -4.99
CA ALA A 681 3.73 -25.98 -5.30
C ALA A 681 4.68 -25.20 -4.37
N GLN A 682 4.77 -25.59 -3.11
CA GLN A 682 5.70 -25.02 -2.13
C GLN A 682 7.17 -25.28 -2.50
N GLU A 683 7.50 -26.42 -3.12
CA GLU A 683 8.84 -26.70 -3.66
C GLU A 683 9.21 -25.71 -4.79
N TYR A 684 8.29 -25.44 -5.72
CA TYR A 684 8.48 -24.39 -6.73
C TYR A 684 8.64 -23.01 -6.10
N CYS A 685 7.89 -22.72 -5.04
CA CYS A 685 7.89 -21.43 -4.37
C CYS A 685 9.06 -21.25 -3.40
N HIS A 686 9.92 -22.25 -3.17
CA HIS A 686 10.94 -22.20 -2.12
C HIS A 686 11.87 -20.98 -2.27
N PRO A 687 12.06 -20.13 -1.25
CA PRO A 687 12.73 -18.83 -1.43
C PRO A 687 14.26 -18.95 -1.49
N ASN A 688 14.82 -19.96 -0.82
CA ASN A 688 16.24 -20.06 -0.51
C ASN A 688 16.99 -21.16 -1.28
N ARG A 689 16.34 -21.85 -2.23
CA ARG A 689 16.97 -22.89 -3.06
C ARG A 689 16.28 -23.05 -4.41
N SER A 690 17.08 -23.36 -5.44
CA SER A 690 16.65 -23.61 -6.83
C SER A 690 16.48 -25.10 -7.13
N PHE A 691 15.78 -25.45 -8.20
CA PHE A 691 15.64 -26.86 -8.63
C PHE A 691 16.93 -27.46 -9.19
N VAL A 692 17.88 -26.62 -9.63
CA VAL A 692 19.24 -27.05 -9.96
C VAL A 692 19.96 -27.58 -8.71
N GLU A 693 19.85 -26.89 -7.58
CA GLU A 693 20.47 -27.32 -6.32
C GLU A 693 19.83 -28.61 -5.78
N VAL A 694 18.51 -28.74 -5.92
CA VAL A 694 17.77 -29.96 -5.56
C VAL A 694 18.22 -31.16 -6.37
N SER A 695 18.32 -30.98 -7.69
CA SER A 695 18.74 -32.04 -8.61
C SER A 695 20.17 -32.50 -8.30
N ASN A 696 21.05 -31.58 -7.92
CA ASN A 696 22.43 -31.88 -7.56
C ASN A 696 22.60 -32.43 -6.13
N ASN A 697 21.66 -32.14 -5.24
CA ASN A 697 21.70 -32.59 -3.85
C ASN A 697 20.29 -33.00 -3.36
N PRO A 698 19.87 -34.25 -3.63
CA PRO A 698 18.55 -34.76 -3.23
C PRO A 698 18.30 -34.77 -1.70
N SER A 699 19.34 -34.65 -0.86
CA SER A 699 19.15 -34.56 0.60
C SER A 699 18.36 -33.32 1.03
N LEU A 700 18.28 -32.30 0.17
CA LEU A 700 17.46 -31.10 0.36
C LEU A 700 15.94 -31.38 0.26
N LEU A 701 15.54 -32.59 -0.10
CA LEU A 701 14.13 -33.00 -0.19
C LEU A 701 13.66 -33.80 1.03
N GLY A 702 14.58 -34.30 1.86
CA GLY A 702 14.23 -35.24 2.93
C GLY A 702 13.31 -34.62 3.99
N ALA A 703 12.27 -35.36 4.39
CA ALA A 703 11.31 -34.89 5.40
C ALA A 703 11.84 -34.86 6.85
N THR A 704 13.04 -35.39 7.09
CA THR A 704 13.67 -35.40 8.41
C THR A 704 14.10 -34.02 8.89
N ASN A 705 14.40 -33.10 7.95
CA ASN A 705 14.70 -31.71 8.25
C ASN A 705 13.49 -30.83 7.88
N PRO A 706 12.74 -30.26 8.84
CA PRO A 706 11.57 -29.44 8.53
C PRO A 706 11.92 -28.18 7.73
N ASN A 707 13.16 -27.68 7.82
CA ASN A 707 13.60 -26.50 7.07
C ASN A 707 13.83 -26.79 5.58
N ASN A 708 13.83 -28.06 5.17
CA ASN A 708 13.94 -28.41 3.76
C ASN A 708 12.73 -27.91 2.97
N LEU A 709 11.51 -27.87 3.55
CA LEU A 709 10.32 -27.39 2.87
C LEU A 709 9.74 -26.16 3.57
N MET A 710 9.80 -25.00 2.90
CA MET A 710 9.13 -23.79 3.37
C MET A 710 7.67 -23.74 2.90
N ARG A 711 6.74 -23.61 3.85
CA ARG A 711 5.28 -23.58 3.62
C ARG A 711 4.80 -22.23 3.04
N GLN A 712 5.27 -21.88 1.85
CA GLN A 712 4.83 -20.67 1.13
C GLN A 712 4.38 -20.99 -0.29
N LEU A 713 3.40 -20.23 -0.77
CA LEU A 713 2.79 -20.42 -2.09
C LEU A 713 2.91 -19.17 -2.97
N LYS A 714 3.91 -18.32 -2.69
CA LYS A 714 4.15 -17.09 -3.43
C LYS A 714 5.28 -17.28 -4.44
N PHE A 715 5.06 -16.77 -5.64
CA PHE A 715 6.01 -16.82 -6.75
C PHE A 715 6.07 -15.44 -7.42
N TYR A 716 7.14 -15.16 -8.16
CA TYR A 716 7.28 -13.88 -8.87
C TYR A 716 6.71 -14.01 -10.28
N ASN A 717 5.77 -13.16 -10.67
CA ASN A 717 5.19 -13.18 -12.00
C ASN A 717 5.84 -12.12 -12.88
N TRP A 718 6.54 -12.54 -13.94
CA TRP A 718 7.19 -11.61 -14.86
C TRP A 718 6.21 -10.82 -15.72
N ASP A 719 5.03 -11.38 -15.98
CA ASP A 719 4.03 -10.73 -16.83
C ASP A 719 3.36 -9.56 -16.07
N THR A 720 3.24 -9.65 -14.75
CA THR A 720 2.67 -8.59 -13.89
C THR A 720 3.72 -7.76 -13.16
N GLY A 721 4.97 -8.22 -13.11
CA GLY A 721 6.05 -7.58 -12.33
C GLY A 721 5.88 -7.69 -10.81
N ALA A 722 4.92 -8.50 -10.33
CA ALA A 722 4.54 -8.61 -8.92
C ALA A 722 4.76 -10.02 -8.35
N THR A 723 4.62 -10.15 -7.03
CA THR A 723 4.59 -11.46 -6.37
C THR A 723 3.15 -11.95 -6.29
N ASP A 724 2.85 -13.03 -7.00
CA ASP A 724 1.52 -13.64 -7.06
C ASP A 724 1.46 -14.92 -6.20
N SER A 725 0.24 -15.39 -5.96
CA SER A 725 -0.03 -16.65 -5.26
C SER A 725 -0.28 -17.79 -6.25
N TRP A 726 0.35 -18.95 -6.01
CA TRP A 726 0.19 -20.16 -6.83
C TRP A 726 -1.28 -20.56 -6.98
N PHE A 727 -2.01 -20.50 -5.88
CA PHE A 727 -3.45 -20.74 -5.84
C PHE A 727 -4.17 -19.41 -5.53
N THR A 728 -5.19 -19.10 -6.31
CA THR A 728 -6.13 -18.02 -6.02
C THR A 728 -7.53 -18.61 -5.76
N PRO A 729 -8.37 -17.98 -4.93
CA PRO A 729 -9.70 -18.55 -4.63
C PRO A 729 -10.50 -18.82 -5.90
N GLY A 730 -10.98 -20.06 -6.07
CA GLY A 730 -11.71 -20.49 -7.27
C GLY A 730 -10.84 -20.67 -8.52
N SER A 731 -9.50 -20.60 -8.41
CA SER A 731 -8.63 -20.72 -9.58
C SER A 731 -8.81 -22.03 -10.31
N TYR A 732 -9.10 -23.14 -9.62
CA TYR A 732 -9.31 -24.46 -10.21
C TYR A 732 -10.45 -24.52 -11.24
N SER A 733 -11.43 -23.61 -11.19
CA SER A 733 -12.54 -23.52 -12.16
C SER A 733 -12.39 -22.37 -13.18
N SER A 734 -11.32 -21.59 -13.10
CA SER A 734 -11.07 -20.46 -14.01
C SER A 734 -10.30 -20.86 -15.27
N ASN A 735 -10.59 -20.23 -16.41
CA ASN A 735 -9.80 -20.37 -17.65
C ASN A 735 -8.72 -19.27 -17.79
N SER A 736 -8.12 -18.85 -16.67
CA SER A 736 -7.07 -17.82 -16.61
C SER A 736 -5.92 -18.25 -15.70
N GLY A 737 -4.72 -17.68 -15.89
CA GLY A 737 -3.55 -17.93 -15.03
C GLY A 737 -2.72 -19.15 -15.44
N LEU A 738 -2.29 -19.95 -14.45
CA LEU A 738 -1.56 -21.20 -14.67
C LEU A 738 -2.30 -22.11 -15.67
N GLY A 739 -1.64 -22.43 -16.78
CA GLY A 739 -2.20 -23.30 -17.82
C GLY A 739 -2.93 -22.58 -18.96
N PHE A 740 -3.20 -21.28 -18.79
CA PHE A 740 -3.98 -20.48 -19.74
C PHE A 740 -3.27 -19.21 -20.20
N SER A 741 -2.48 -18.59 -19.33
CA SER A 741 -1.68 -17.40 -19.65
C SER A 741 -0.18 -17.60 -19.39
N PHE A 742 0.20 -18.47 -18.46
CA PHE A 742 1.60 -18.74 -18.14
C PHE A 742 1.81 -20.14 -17.52
N ALA A 743 3.07 -20.55 -17.46
CA ALA A 743 3.56 -21.63 -16.60
C ALA A 743 4.72 -21.11 -15.73
N ILE A 744 5.07 -21.86 -14.69
CA ILE A 744 6.08 -21.45 -13.70
C ILE A 744 7.36 -22.26 -13.90
N LEU A 745 8.51 -21.59 -13.82
CA LEU A 745 9.84 -22.23 -13.84
C LEU A 745 10.63 -21.97 -12.56
N ARG A 746 11.56 -22.88 -12.19
CA ARG A 746 12.38 -22.74 -10.97
C ARG A 746 13.90 -22.89 -11.17
N ASN A 747 14.49 -21.99 -11.96
CA ASN A 747 15.93 -22.06 -12.30
C ASN A 747 16.86 -21.11 -11.50
N PHE A 748 16.35 -20.13 -10.75
CA PHE A 748 17.19 -19.10 -10.11
C PHE A 748 17.42 -19.35 -8.61
N ARG A 749 18.63 -19.04 -8.12
CA ARG A 749 19.03 -19.22 -6.70
C ARG A 749 18.27 -18.33 -5.72
N SER A 750 17.66 -17.22 -6.17
CA SER A 750 16.96 -16.25 -5.31
C SER A 750 15.57 -15.85 -5.81
N GLY A 751 14.63 -15.72 -4.87
CA GLY A 751 13.18 -15.53 -5.10
C GLY A 751 12.46 -16.88 -5.25
N GLY A 752 11.13 -16.96 -5.20
CA GLY A 752 10.37 -18.19 -5.48
C GLY A 752 10.35 -18.57 -6.97
N GLY A 753 9.46 -19.47 -7.38
CA GLY A 753 9.21 -19.78 -8.80
C GLY A 753 8.93 -18.52 -9.62
N ARG A 754 9.13 -18.58 -10.93
CA ARG A 754 8.88 -17.44 -11.83
C ARG A 754 7.85 -17.80 -12.88
N ALA A 755 6.72 -17.10 -12.91
CA ALA A 755 5.78 -17.25 -14.01
C ALA A 755 6.28 -16.48 -15.23
N ALA A 756 6.10 -17.11 -16.39
CA ALA A 756 6.40 -16.51 -17.68
C ALA A 756 5.39 -17.01 -18.70
N GLY A 757 4.84 -16.11 -19.52
CA GLY A 757 4.10 -16.48 -20.73
C GLY A 757 4.99 -17.10 -21.81
N ARG A 758 6.32 -16.98 -21.69
CA ARG A 758 7.31 -17.51 -22.66
C ARG A 758 8.33 -18.43 -22.00
N GLY A 759 8.60 -19.57 -22.63
CA GLY A 759 9.57 -20.53 -22.13
C GLY A 759 11.02 -20.11 -22.43
N ARG A 760 11.99 -20.48 -21.57
CA ARG A 760 13.44 -20.25 -21.80
C ARG A 760 14.26 -21.53 -21.59
N VAL A 761 15.20 -21.80 -22.50
CA VAL A 761 16.60 -22.19 -22.21
C VAL A 761 16.93 -22.81 -20.85
N GLY A 762 16.76 -24.13 -20.65
CA GLY A 762 17.43 -24.87 -19.57
C GLY A 762 16.65 -24.96 -18.25
N ALA A 763 15.72 -24.04 -18.01
CA ALA A 763 14.87 -24.08 -16.82
C ALA A 763 13.94 -25.33 -16.78
N PRO A 764 13.24 -25.71 -17.86
CA PRO A 764 12.34 -26.86 -17.82
C PRO A 764 13.04 -28.21 -17.63
N ARG A 765 14.32 -28.32 -18.02
CA ARG A 765 15.14 -29.52 -17.76
C ARG A 765 15.49 -29.66 -16.29
N ALA A 766 15.87 -28.55 -15.65
CA ALA A 766 16.10 -28.53 -14.21
C ALA A 766 14.81 -28.85 -13.45
N ASP A 767 13.67 -28.33 -13.92
CA ASP A 767 12.37 -28.63 -13.32
C ASP A 767 11.99 -30.10 -13.48
N LEU A 768 12.14 -30.69 -14.67
CA LEU A 768 11.88 -32.12 -14.87
C LEU A 768 12.73 -33.00 -13.94
N ALA A 769 14.05 -32.75 -13.90
CA ALA A 769 14.97 -33.51 -13.05
C ALA A 769 14.63 -33.37 -11.56
N ALA A 770 14.27 -32.16 -11.12
CA ALA A 770 13.88 -31.92 -9.73
C ALA A 770 12.55 -32.58 -9.38
N ILE A 771 11.57 -32.58 -10.29
CA ILE A 771 10.26 -33.24 -10.07
C ILE A 771 10.41 -34.76 -10.05
N GLU A 772 11.29 -35.33 -10.88
CA GLU A 772 11.65 -36.75 -10.81
C GLU A 772 12.32 -37.11 -9.48
N ALA A 773 13.28 -36.30 -9.04
CA ALA A 773 13.95 -36.48 -7.75
C ALA A 773 12.98 -36.34 -6.57
N LEU A 774 12.07 -35.36 -6.63
CA LEU A 774 11.03 -35.11 -5.64
C LEU A 774 10.08 -36.29 -5.52
N ASP A 775 9.51 -36.75 -6.65
CA ASP A 775 8.60 -37.90 -6.64
C ASP A 775 9.26 -39.16 -6.08
N LYS A 776 10.52 -39.41 -6.46
CA LYS A 776 11.30 -40.52 -5.92
C LYS A 776 11.52 -40.37 -4.40
N ALA A 777 11.99 -39.20 -3.95
CA ALA A 777 12.29 -38.95 -2.54
C ALA A 777 11.03 -39.08 -1.67
N ARG A 778 9.91 -38.50 -2.09
CA ARG A 778 8.63 -38.60 -1.36
C ARG A 778 8.10 -40.02 -1.31
N THR A 779 8.22 -40.76 -2.42
CA THR A 779 7.83 -42.19 -2.47
C THR A 779 8.68 -43.05 -1.54
N ASP A 780 9.99 -42.78 -1.46
CA ASP A 780 10.88 -43.50 -0.53
C ASP A 780 10.60 -43.13 0.93
N ASP A 781 10.32 -41.86 1.22
CA ASP A 781 9.97 -41.37 2.56
C ASP A 781 8.67 -42.01 3.11
N LEU A 782 7.72 -42.38 2.25
CA LEU A 782 6.48 -43.07 2.66
C LEU A 782 6.76 -44.41 3.36
N LYS A 783 7.85 -45.11 3.01
CA LYS A 783 8.28 -46.34 3.68
C LYS A 783 8.61 -46.07 5.15
N GLN A 784 9.27 -44.95 5.42
CA GLN A 784 9.60 -44.53 6.78
C GLN A 784 8.37 -43.98 7.53
N THR A 785 7.37 -43.43 6.82
CA THR A 785 6.06 -43.07 7.40
C THR A 785 5.32 -44.31 7.90
N LEU A 786 5.27 -45.38 7.10
CA LEU A 786 4.74 -46.68 7.55
C LEU A 786 5.51 -47.24 8.75
N ALA A 787 6.85 -47.19 8.73
CA ALA A 787 7.67 -47.63 9.87
C ALA A 787 7.36 -46.85 11.16
N ASN A 788 7.09 -45.55 11.06
CA ASN A 788 6.76 -44.70 12.21
C ASN A 788 5.40 -45.02 12.85
N LEU A 789 4.43 -45.47 12.04
CA LEU A 789 3.15 -45.95 12.55
C LEU A 789 3.27 -47.32 13.25
N VAL A 790 4.20 -48.16 12.81
CA VAL A 790 4.50 -49.46 13.45
C VAL A 790 5.29 -49.28 14.74
N ALA A 791 6.14 -48.26 14.83
CA ALA A 791 6.97 -48.01 16.00
C ALA A 791 6.15 -47.55 17.21
N PRO A 792 6.37 -48.13 18.42
CA PRO A 792 5.69 -47.71 19.63
C PRO A 792 5.97 -46.24 19.93
N SER A 793 4.96 -45.53 20.39
CA SER A 793 5.05 -44.11 20.75
C SER A 793 5.93 -43.96 21.98
N SER A 794 7.15 -43.47 21.79
CA SER A 794 7.91 -42.88 22.89
C SER A 794 7.24 -41.55 23.22
N LEU A 795 6.35 -41.54 24.22
CA LEU A 795 6.17 -40.32 25.01
C LEU A 795 7.57 -39.96 25.50
N GLN A 796 8.16 -38.91 24.91
CA GLN A 796 9.40 -38.33 25.39
C GLN A 796 9.14 -37.92 26.84
N VAL A 797 9.71 -38.68 27.78
CA VAL A 797 9.94 -38.19 29.12
C VAL A 797 10.85 -36.98 28.98
N ASP A 798 10.37 -35.87 29.49
CA ASP A 798 11.02 -34.57 29.52
C ASP A 798 12.45 -34.69 30.10
N PRO A 799 13.54 -34.35 29.37
CA PRO A 799 14.89 -34.41 29.94
C PRO A 799 15.18 -33.30 30.96
N PHE A 800 14.22 -32.42 31.25
CA PHE A 800 14.44 -31.24 32.12
C PHE A 800 13.78 -31.29 33.50
N SER A 801 13.19 -32.41 33.91
CA SER A 801 12.84 -32.62 35.32
C SER A 801 14.04 -33.11 36.13
N ALA A 802 15.13 -32.33 36.17
CA ALA A 802 16.18 -32.31 37.20
C ALA A 802 17.27 -31.27 36.88
N SER A 803 17.00 -29.97 37.09
CA SER A 803 17.93 -28.99 37.69
C SER A 803 17.23 -27.67 37.97
#